data_AF-A0A244EKK2-F1
#
_entry.id   AF-A0A244EKK2-F1
#
_cell.length_a   1.000
_cell.length_b   1.000
_cell.length_c   1.000
_cell.angle_alpha   90.00
_cell.angle_beta   90.00
_cell.angle_gamma   90.00
#
_symmetry.space_group_name_H-M   'P 1'
#
loop_
_entity.id
_entity.type
_entity.pdbx_description
1 polymer ?
#
loop_
_entity_poly.entity_id
_entity_poly.type
_entity_poly.pdbx_seq_one_letter_code
_entity_poly.pdbx_strand_id
1 'polypeptide(L)'
;MASQLKILILSGLLLFAGSFNLQAADVPALPMGAAVPADDKAADKADSKAADKKADDKAADKTDAAAEPATDDPAAELLVQGGLLGAISTSIDDVQEKLNLDDNLFDAWRLRADRAADELEKLVNKRTTRSPWSVVGDFLALSFVWIGSFAVLTTLGRFLAVRLCRTPFMQVRARSQALLKYVMPFTLPAIICLPLTLYVSHFMPSSVGRALALCFAYATSSGIVSTSVLLCVIVMFNSGHKRAAVRMIRRYSPKPLFVVGFLAALSDALTSPQIARQLGSNVTTSVAVFTGLFASVVFCMLIIKVRRPVAHLIRNRSLSSRLQRPALQQSLKIFSNLWHLPILLMILVSAINLIGAGEDSQEALRCALFTTILLIATVFLSTVFQHLFKPAESLGRGGHVYKARLLSLVYAVLRIALAITFIEVLGRIWGFSMFEFAQRNTLGRVISDSLSSIGLIFVVTWLLWVVLDTAIQEALKPPVNLRSGRQPSTRIKTILPLLRNAVKIILVVICAITTMANLGINVAPLLAGAGVVGLAIGFGSQQLVQDVITGLFIIIEDTFSVGDWVVLSTGHSGSVESLTIRTVRLRDGKGFVHSVPFGQIKAVTNQSRQFAYAFFSVQFTYDSDIDDALALIRETGQSISDDILLKHNLQGPLEVFGVDRMDLNGVVLTAQFRTSSGGQYAVGRAFNERLKRLVDKNPNVRFAQTYPQMVMGPGFNNPQVGTEAEGPPAPTDPAAATPSAPLSLPKGNA
;
A
#
# COMPACT_ATOMS: atom_id res chain seq x y z
N MET A 1 -14.93 -30.70 13.14
CA MET A 1 -15.20 -29.53 14.03
C MET A 1 -14.61 -28.20 13.53
N ALA A 2 -13.36 -28.13 13.05
CA ALA A 2 -12.76 -26.85 12.63
C ALA A 2 -13.42 -26.17 11.41
N SER A 3 -14.03 -26.94 10.49
CA SER A 3 -14.79 -26.38 9.35
C SER A 3 -16.14 -25.80 9.77
N GLN A 4 -16.82 -26.47 10.69
CA GLN A 4 -18.12 -26.02 11.24
C GLN A 4 -17.96 -24.75 12.08
N LEU A 5 -16.87 -24.64 12.85
CA LEU A 5 -16.55 -23.42 13.60
C LEU A 5 -16.22 -22.23 12.68
N LYS A 6 -15.58 -22.48 11.52
CA LYS A 6 -15.30 -21.45 10.52
C LYS A 6 -16.59 -20.92 9.87
N ILE A 7 -17.55 -21.79 9.58
CA ILE A 7 -18.84 -21.41 9.00
C ILE A 7 -19.70 -20.66 10.02
N LEU A 8 -19.70 -21.09 11.29
CA LEU A 8 -20.48 -20.48 12.35
C LEU A 8 -19.98 -19.06 12.74
N ILE A 9 -18.68 -18.82 12.62
CA ILE A 9 -18.09 -17.48 12.79
C ILE A 9 -18.35 -16.59 11.57
N LEU A 10 -18.33 -17.16 10.36
CA LEU A 10 -18.66 -16.43 9.13
C LEU A 10 -20.16 -16.03 9.09
N SER A 11 -21.04 -16.93 9.54
CA SER A 11 -22.49 -16.66 9.64
C SER A 11 -22.80 -15.64 10.74
N GLY A 12 -22.07 -15.68 11.86
CA GLY A 12 -22.17 -14.66 12.91
C GLY A 12 -21.75 -13.27 12.45
N LEU A 13 -20.76 -13.18 11.55
CA LEU A 13 -20.29 -11.91 10.97
C LEU A 13 -21.24 -11.37 9.90
N LEU A 14 -21.89 -12.25 9.13
CA LEU A 14 -22.95 -11.90 8.17
C LEU A 14 -24.24 -11.45 8.87
N LEU A 15 -24.58 -12.04 10.02
CA LEU A 15 -25.73 -11.61 10.83
C LEU A 15 -25.51 -10.22 11.46
N PHE A 16 -24.27 -9.83 11.76
CA PHE A 16 -23.94 -8.49 12.24
C PHE A 16 -23.98 -7.42 11.14
N ALA A 17 -23.84 -7.82 9.86
CA ALA A 17 -23.95 -6.92 8.71
C ALA A 17 -25.41 -6.77 8.21
N GLY A 18 -26.30 -7.70 8.58
CA GLY A 18 -27.71 -7.71 8.16
C GLY A 18 -28.65 -6.80 8.94
N SER A 19 -28.20 -6.12 9.98
CA SER A 19 -29.02 -5.23 10.82
C SER A 19 -29.14 -3.80 10.25
N PHE A 20 -29.24 -3.65 8.93
CA PHE A 20 -29.70 -2.43 8.28
C PHE A 20 -31.11 -2.71 7.73
N ASN A 21 -32.14 -2.46 8.55
CA ASN A 21 -33.52 -2.45 8.09
C ASN A 21 -33.77 -1.15 7.32
N LEU A 22 -34.02 -1.27 6.01
CA LEU A 22 -34.71 -0.26 5.22
C LEU A 22 -36.15 -0.17 5.75
N GLN A 23 -36.51 0.97 6.32
CA GLN A 23 -37.91 1.33 6.49
C GLN A 23 -38.46 1.69 5.11
N ALA A 24 -39.38 0.86 4.60
CA ALA A 24 -40.18 1.18 3.43
C ALA A 24 -41.00 2.44 3.74
N ALA A 25 -40.83 3.49 2.92
CA ALA A 25 -41.71 4.64 2.89
C ALA A 25 -42.51 4.57 1.60
N ASP A 26 -43.83 4.51 1.77
CA ASP A 26 -44.86 4.46 0.75
C ASP A 26 -44.72 5.59 -0.27
N VAL A 27 -44.99 5.23 -1.52
CA VAL A 27 -45.24 6.13 -2.64
C VAL A 27 -46.66 6.70 -2.52
N PRO A 28 -46.85 8.02 -2.61
CA PRO A 28 -48.08 8.55 -3.16
C PRO A 28 -47.84 9.23 -4.51
N ALA A 29 -48.82 9.01 -5.38
CA ALA A 29 -48.86 9.37 -6.78
C ALA A 29 -48.84 10.90 -7.03
N LEU A 30 -48.34 11.25 -8.22
CA LEU A 30 -48.57 12.53 -8.89
C LEU A 30 -50.07 12.89 -8.94
N PRO A 31 -50.38 14.18 -8.99
CA PRO A 31 -50.98 14.67 -10.23
C PRO A 31 -50.36 15.97 -10.76
N MET A 32 -50.41 16.09 -12.08
CA MET A 32 -50.20 17.31 -12.86
C MET A 32 -51.23 18.40 -12.52
N GLY A 33 -50.86 19.66 -12.75
CA GLY A 33 -51.82 20.71 -13.14
C GLY A 33 -51.55 22.12 -12.62
N ALA A 34 -50.96 22.95 -13.49
CA ALA A 34 -51.28 24.36 -13.79
C ALA A 34 -51.48 25.44 -12.70
N ALA A 35 -50.95 26.63 -13.05
CA ALA A 35 -51.47 27.98 -12.81
C ALA A 35 -50.98 28.79 -11.57
N VAL A 36 -50.21 29.84 -11.88
CA VAL A 36 -50.15 31.18 -11.25
C VAL A 36 -51.55 31.83 -11.43
N PRO A 37 -52.14 32.67 -10.53
CA PRO A 37 -51.54 33.92 -10.03
C PRO A 37 -51.95 34.48 -8.64
N ALA A 38 -51.22 35.55 -8.26
CA ALA A 38 -51.61 36.82 -7.62
C ALA A 38 -52.31 36.91 -6.23
N ASP A 39 -51.76 37.85 -5.44
CA ASP A 39 -52.40 38.85 -4.56
C ASP A 39 -53.71 38.49 -3.84
N ASP A 40 -53.78 38.63 -2.51
CA ASP A 40 -54.10 39.92 -1.88
C ASP A 40 -54.21 39.77 -0.34
N LYS A 41 -53.85 40.88 0.31
CA LYS A 41 -54.24 41.42 1.62
C LYS A 41 -55.11 40.64 2.63
N ALA A 42 -54.53 40.63 3.84
CA ALA A 42 -54.96 41.37 5.04
C ALA A 42 -55.91 40.75 6.08
N ALA A 43 -55.46 40.99 7.33
CA ALA A 43 -56.20 41.21 8.58
C ALA A 43 -56.92 39.98 9.18
N ASP A 44 -56.91 39.75 10.50
CA ASP A 44 -56.98 40.75 11.57
C ASP A 44 -56.45 40.20 12.91
N LYS A 45 -55.73 41.11 13.59
CA LYS A 45 -55.75 41.48 15.02
C LYS A 45 -55.38 40.54 16.20
N ALA A 46 -54.56 41.21 17.02
CA ALA A 46 -54.60 41.39 18.48
C ALA A 46 -53.87 40.33 19.33
N ASP A 47 -52.92 40.67 20.21
CA ASP A 47 -52.83 41.88 21.04
C ASP A 47 -51.42 42.52 21.12
N SER A 48 -51.47 43.84 21.18
CA SER A 48 -50.41 44.80 21.53
C SER A 48 -50.27 44.90 23.07
N LYS A 49 -49.29 45.52 23.74
CA LYS A 49 -48.34 46.60 23.42
C LYS A 49 -47.41 46.82 24.64
N ALA A 50 -46.29 47.51 24.36
CA ALA A 50 -45.71 48.62 25.13
C ALA A 50 -44.59 48.37 26.17
N ALA A 51 -43.37 48.74 25.74
CA ALA A 51 -42.71 50.03 26.05
C ALA A 51 -41.63 50.08 27.16
N ASP A 52 -40.39 50.28 26.66
CA ASP A 52 -39.58 51.51 26.80
C ASP A 52 -38.45 51.59 27.86
N LYS A 53 -37.36 52.22 27.38
CA LYS A 53 -36.34 53.06 28.05
C LYS A 53 -35.03 52.50 28.64
N LYS A 54 -33.96 52.87 27.91
CA LYS A 54 -32.82 53.76 28.26
C LYS A 54 -31.61 53.27 29.08
N ALA A 55 -30.48 53.86 28.67
CA ALA A 55 -29.21 54.14 29.38
C ALA A 55 -28.30 52.93 29.60
N ASP A 56 -26.98 53.01 29.56
CA ASP A 56 -25.94 54.02 29.26
C ASP A 56 -24.67 53.15 29.13
N ASP A 57 -23.72 53.44 28.23
CA ASP A 57 -22.34 53.61 28.71
C ASP A 57 -21.41 54.26 27.68
N LYS A 58 -20.36 54.84 28.24
CA LYS A 58 -19.57 55.96 27.76
C LYS A 58 -18.14 55.49 27.41
N ALA A 59 -17.53 56.24 26.50
CA ALA A 59 -16.09 56.54 26.39
C ALA A 59 -15.12 55.51 25.77
N ALA A 60 -14.61 55.86 24.59
CA ALA A 60 -13.18 56.08 24.26
C ALA A 60 -13.11 56.64 22.83
N ASP A 61 -12.94 57.94 22.64
CA ASP A 61 -11.64 58.59 22.36
C ASP A 61 -10.78 57.86 21.29
N LYS A 62 -10.90 58.27 20.02
CA LYS A 62 -9.82 59.00 19.34
C LYS A 62 -10.19 59.47 17.94
N THR A 63 -9.66 60.65 17.67
CA THR A 63 -9.90 61.60 16.60
C THR A 63 -9.01 61.35 15.37
N ASP A 64 -9.43 62.00 14.29
CA ASP A 64 -8.62 62.59 13.21
C ASP A 64 -8.30 61.76 11.94
N ALA A 65 -9.17 61.99 10.95
CA ALA A 65 -8.94 62.85 9.78
C ALA A 65 -7.89 62.50 8.71
N ALA A 66 -8.45 62.40 7.49
CA ALA A 66 -7.98 62.97 6.21
C ALA A 66 -6.83 62.29 5.45
N ALA A 67 -7.16 61.73 4.26
CA ALA A 67 -6.73 62.22 2.93
C ALA A 67 -6.96 61.14 1.83
N GLU A 68 -7.65 61.52 0.76
CA GLU A 68 -7.63 60.87 -0.57
C GLU A 68 -6.32 61.24 -1.33
N PRO A 69 -5.97 60.68 -2.53
CA PRO A 69 -6.56 59.57 -3.33
C PRO A 69 -5.53 58.56 -3.93
N ALA A 70 -6.07 57.60 -4.70
CA ALA A 70 -5.53 56.99 -5.93
C ALA A 70 -4.89 55.58 -5.88
N THR A 71 -5.55 54.69 -6.65
CA THR A 71 -5.05 53.58 -7.49
C THR A 71 -4.17 52.51 -6.86
N ASP A 72 -4.74 51.30 -6.73
CA ASP A 72 -4.14 50.06 -7.25
C ASP A 72 -5.22 48.96 -7.29
N ASP A 73 -5.44 48.40 -8.49
CA ASP A 73 -6.20 47.14 -8.66
C ASP A 73 -5.47 46.00 -7.94
N PRO A 74 -6.14 45.16 -7.14
CA PRO A 74 -5.67 43.81 -6.91
C PRO A 74 -6.30 42.87 -7.93
N ALA A 75 -5.40 42.17 -8.61
CA ALA A 75 -5.66 41.05 -9.49
C ALA A 75 -6.66 40.04 -8.91
N ALA A 76 -7.45 39.48 -9.82
CA ALA A 76 -8.36 38.35 -9.66
C ALA A 76 -7.97 37.37 -8.54
N GLU A 77 -8.69 37.47 -7.42
CA GLU A 77 -8.75 36.44 -6.41
C GLU A 77 -9.53 35.25 -7.00
N LEU A 78 -8.79 34.22 -7.44
CA LEU A 78 -9.36 32.95 -7.85
C LEU A 78 -10.08 32.34 -6.64
N LEU A 79 -11.42 32.41 -6.68
CA LEU A 79 -12.34 31.73 -5.78
C LEU A 79 -12.01 30.22 -5.71
N VAL A 80 -11.18 29.83 -4.75
CA VAL A 80 -11.14 28.46 -4.22
C VAL A 80 -12.23 28.36 -3.15
N GLN A 81 -13.49 28.52 -3.58
CA GLN A 81 -14.65 28.15 -2.77
C GLN A 81 -14.90 26.66 -2.99
N GLY A 82 -14.53 25.84 -2.00
CA GLY A 82 -14.98 24.44 -1.90
C GLY A 82 -13.91 23.36 -1.79
N GLY A 83 -12.68 23.68 -1.37
CA GLY A 83 -11.61 22.68 -1.18
C GLY A 83 -11.32 22.38 0.30
N LEU A 84 -10.93 21.12 0.57
CA LEU A 84 -10.48 20.59 1.87
C LEU A 84 -9.51 21.53 2.63
N LEU A 85 -8.68 22.28 1.91
CA LEU A 85 -7.71 23.24 2.46
C LEU A 85 -8.37 24.46 3.15
N GLY A 86 -9.46 24.99 2.59
CA GLY A 86 -10.21 26.08 3.21
C GLY A 86 -10.99 25.63 4.45
N ALA A 87 -11.43 24.37 4.46
CA ALA A 87 -12.06 23.76 5.64
C ALA A 87 -11.04 23.41 6.74
N ILE A 88 -9.78 23.16 6.38
CA ILE A 88 -8.70 22.91 7.35
C ILE A 88 -8.31 24.18 8.09
N SER A 89 -8.22 25.35 7.43
CA SER A 89 -7.82 26.58 8.14
C SER A 89 -8.87 27.00 9.17
N THR A 90 -10.16 26.92 8.83
CA THR A 90 -11.25 27.20 9.78
C THR A 90 -11.31 26.20 10.92
N SER A 91 -10.96 24.93 10.69
CA SER A 91 -10.89 23.92 11.76
C SER A 91 -9.72 24.11 12.73
N ILE A 92 -8.61 24.70 12.27
CA ILE A 92 -7.47 25.01 13.13
C ILE A 92 -7.86 26.13 14.11
N ASP A 93 -8.62 27.12 13.63
CA ASP A 93 -9.13 28.21 14.47
C ASP A 93 -10.20 27.71 15.47
N ASP A 94 -11.15 26.86 15.04
CA ASP A 94 -12.21 26.30 15.90
C ASP A 94 -11.67 25.32 16.98
N VAL A 95 -10.62 24.56 16.64
CA VAL A 95 -9.96 23.65 17.59
C VAL A 95 -9.14 24.44 18.61
N GLN A 96 -8.56 25.59 18.21
CA GLN A 96 -7.86 26.48 19.12
C GLN A 96 -8.83 27.16 20.10
N GLU A 97 -10.05 27.48 19.67
CA GLU A 97 -11.10 28.04 20.54
C GLU A 97 -11.66 27.00 21.54
N LYS A 98 -11.82 25.72 21.13
CA LYS A 98 -12.23 24.63 22.04
C LYS A 98 -11.14 24.10 22.96
N LEU A 99 -9.87 24.31 22.63
CA LEU A 99 -8.72 23.92 23.44
C LEU A 99 -8.30 24.98 24.48
N ASN A 100 -9.07 26.07 24.62
CA ASN A 100 -8.96 27.06 25.71
C ASN A 100 -9.41 26.48 27.08
N LEU A 101 -8.93 25.27 27.38
CA LEU A 101 -9.12 24.52 28.62
C LEU A 101 -8.22 25.04 29.75
N ASP A 102 -7.09 25.67 29.42
CA ASP A 102 -6.11 26.09 30.43
C ASP A 102 -6.63 27.25 31.30
N ASP A 103 -7.26 28.28 30.71
CA ASP A 103 -7.75 29.44 31.47
C ASP A 103 -8.95 29.09 32.38
N ASN A 104 -9.91 28.30 31.87
CA ASN A 104 -11.09 27.90 32.65
C ASN A 104 -10.77 26.92 33.79
N LEU A 105 -9.77 26.03 33.62
CA LEU A 105 -9.38 25.07 34.65
C LEU A 105 -8.58 25.75 35.76
N PHE A 106 -7.67 26.67 35.43
CA PHE A 106 -6.90 27.41 36.42
C PHE A 106 -7.78 28.31 37.27
N ASP A 107 -8.75 29.01 36.66
CA ASP A 107 -9.69 29.86 37.39
C ASP A 107 -10.64 29.06 38.28
N ALA A 108 -11.16 27.93 37.79
CA ALA A 108 -11.98 27.03 38.60
C ALA A 108 -11.22 26.47 39.81
N TRP A 109 -9.93 26.16 39.65
CA TRP A 109 -9.09 25.65 40.73
C TRP A 109 -8.70 26.75 41.73
N ARG A 110 -8.35 27.94 41.24
CA ARG A 110 -8.09 29.13 42.06
C ARG A 110 -9.29 29.51 42.91
N LEU A 111 -10.48 29.57 42.31
CA LEU A 111 -11.74 29.83 43.03
C LEU A 111 -12.11 28.75 44.05
N ARG A 112 -11.72 27.49 43.84
CA ARG A 112 -11.88 26.42 44.85
C ARG A 112 -10.88 26.56 45.99
N ALA A 113 -9.63 26.89 45.68
CA ALA A 113 -8.57 27.08 46.66
C ALA A 113 -8.88 28.27 47.59
N ASP A 114 -9.33 29.39 47.02
CA ASP A 114 -9.72 30.59 47.78
C ASP A 114 -10.92 30.28 48.70
N ARG A 115 -11.96 29.62 48.18
CA ARG A 115 -13.13 29.20 49.00
C ARG A 115 -12.76 28.20 50.10
N ALA A 116 -11.82 27.31 49.84
CA ALA A 116 -11.31 26.38 50.85
C ALA A 116 -10.48 27.11 51.93
N ALA A 117 -9.69 28.11 51.54
CA ALA A 117 -8.94 28.93 52.48
C ALA A 117 -9.88 29.73 53.41
N ASP A 118 -10.93 30.33 52.86
CA ASP A 118 -11.95 31.05 53.62
C ASP A 118 -12.71 30.13 54.60
N GLU A 119 -13.06 28.91 54.18
CA GLU A 119 -13.68 27.91 55.05
C GLU A 119 -12.75 27.45 56.17
N LEU A 120 -11.46 27.26 55.85
CA LEU A 120 -10.45 26.88 56.83
C LEU A 120 -10.23 28.00 57.86
N GLU A 121 -10.15 29.26 57.42
CA GLU A 121 -10.06 30.42 58.30
C GLU A 121 -11.28 30.54 59.21
N LYS A 122 -12.48 30.35 58.66
CA LYS A 122 -13.73 30.30 59.46
C LYS A 122 -13.72 29.17 60.48
N LEU A 123 -13.19 27.99 60.14
CA LEU A 123 -13.11 26.85 61.07
C LEU A 123 -12.08 27.06 62.18
N VAL A 124 -10.94 27.70 61.87
CA VAL A 124 -9.89 28.03 62.84
C VAL A 124 -10.35 29.16 63.78
N ASN A 125 -11.05 30.17 63.25
CA ASN A 125 -11.56 31.30 64.03
C ASN A 125 -12.89 31.00 64.77
N LYS A 126 -13.55 29.87 64.47
CA LYS A 126 -14.74 29.42 65.20
C LYS A 126 -14.34 28.93 66.58
N ARG A 127 -14.45 29.83 67.58
CA ARG A 127 -14.20 29.56 69.01
C ARG A 127 -15.09 28.41 69.47
N THR A 128 -14.53 27.19 69.47
CA THR A 128 -15.25 25.97 69.84
C THR A 128 -15.42 25.97 71.35
N THR A 129 -16.60 25.61 71.85
CA THR A 129 -16.90 25.51 73.29
C THR A 129 -16.15 24.36 73.99
N ARG A 130 -15.38 23.55 73.24
CA ARG A 130 -14.49 22.49 73.72
C ARG A 130 -13.03 22.89 73.52
N SER A 131 -12.19 22.61 74.53
CA SER A 131 -10.74 22.82 74.47
C SER A 131 -10.11 22.07 73.29
N PRO A 132 -9.21 22.68 72.49
CA PRO A 132 -8.47 22.01 71.41
C PRO A 132 -7.78 20.72 71.86
N TRP A 133 -7.35 20.67 73.11
CA TRP A 133 -6.75 19.49 73.75
C TRP A 133 -7.71 18.30 73.86
N SER A 134 -9.02 18.55 73.95
CA SER A 134 -10.03 17.47 73.97
C SER A 134 -10.21 16.82 72.60
N VAL A 135 -10.13 17.60 71.51
CA VAL A 135 -10.20 17.09 70.13
C VAL A 135 -8.96 16.28 69.77
N VAL A 136 -7.77 16.76 70.19
CA VAL A 136 -6.51 16.02 70.05
C VAL A 136 -6.54 14.75 70.91
N GLY A 137 -7.11 14.81 72.12
CA GLY A 137 -7.31 13.66 73.00
C GLY A 137 -8.18 12.57 72.36
N ASP A 138 -9.34 12.93 71.80
CA ASP A 138 -10.23 12.00 71.09
C ASP A 138 -9.52 11.32 69.90
N PHE A 139 -8.74 12.08 69.13
CA PHE A 139 -7.95 11.57 68.01
C PHE A 139 -6.85 10.60 68.46
N LEU A 140 -6.09 10.97 69.49
CA LEU A 140 -5.00 10.13 70.03
C LEU A 140 -5.54 8.86 70.68
N ALA A 141 -6.66 8.93 71.40
CA ALA A 141 -7.29 7.78 72.02
C ALA A 141 -7.73 6.75 70.98
N LEU A 142 -8.44 7.16 69.92
CA LEU A 142 -8.86 6.25 68.84
C LEU A 142 -7.69 5.74 68.02
N SER A 143 -6.69 6.58 67.76
CA SER A 143 -5.47 6.16 67.08
C SER A 143 -4.70 5.13 67.90
N PHE A 144 -4.61 5.29 69.23
CA PHE A 144 -3.97 4.34 70.12
C PHE A 144 -4.73 3.01 70.17
N VAL A 145 -6.07 3.05 70.20
CA VAL A 145 -6.90 1.84 70.12
C VAL A 145 -6.68 1.11 68.80
N TRP A 146 -6.63 1.83 67.67
CA TRP A 146 -6.35 1.23 66.35
C TRP A 146 -4.94 0.62 66.28
N ILE A 147 -3.90 1.40 66.60
CA ILE A 147 -2.49 0.95 66.55
C ILE A 147 -2.26 -0.21 67.51
N GLY A 148 -2.78 -0.11 68.75
CA GLY A 148 -2.63 -1.11 69.79
C GLY A 148 -3.32 -2.42 69.42
N SER A 149 -4.59 -2.37 69.02
CA SER A 149 -5.32 -3.58 68.61
C SER A 149 -4.73 -4.21 67.35
N PHE A 150 -4.29 -3.40 66.38
CA PHE A 150 -3.58 -3.90 65.20
C PHE A 150 -2.23 -4.56 65.57
N ALA A 151 -1.43 -3.98 66.46
CA ALA A 151 -0.16 -4.55 66.92
C ALA A 151 -0.35 -5.89 67.65
N VAL A 152 -1.36 -6.00 68.51
CA VAL A 152 -1.72 -7.24 69.20
C VAL A 152 -2.20 -8.30 68.21
N LEU A 153 -3.11 -7.96 67.30
CA LEU A 153 -3.63 -8.89 66.30
C LEU A 153 -2.55 -9.34 65.30
N THR A 154 -1.63 -8.46 64.91
CA THR A 154 -0.52 -8.81 64.01
C THR A 154 0.51 -9.73 64.67
N THR A 155 0.86 -9.49 65.94
CA THR A 155 1.77 -10.38 66.69
C THR A 155 1.15 -11.76 66.91
N LEU A 156 -0.13 -11.82 67.29
CA LEU A 156 -0.90 -13.06 67.39
C LEU A 156 -0.99 -13.78 66.03
N GLY A 157 -1.28 -13.05 64.96
CA GLY A 157 -1.35 -13.57 63.60
C GLY A 157 0.00 -14.14 63.10
N ARG A 158 1.13 -13.50 63.44
CA ARG A 158 2.48 -14.03 63.14
C ARG A 158 2.76 -15.31 63.91
N PHE A 159 2.43 -15.35 65.20
CA PHE A 159 2.59 -16.54 66.02
C PHE A 159 1.77 -17.72 65.48
N LEU A 160 0.49 -17.50 65.15
CA LEU A 160 -0.37 -18.51 64.54
C LEU A 160 0.16 -18.98 63.19
N ALA A 161 0.62 -18.05 62.34
CA ALA A 161 1.18 -18.39 61.03
C ALA A 161 2.40 -19.30 61.15
N VAL A 162 3.33 -19.00 62.07
CA VAL A 162 4.52 -19.85 62.30
C VAL A 162 4.11 -21.23 62.81
N ARG A 163 3.14 -21.31 63.73
CA ARG A 163 2.62 -22.57 64.27
C ARG A 163 1.95 -23.43 63.19
N LEU A 164 1.06 -22.85 62.39
CA LEU A 164 0.37 -23.53 61.28
C LEU A 164 1.35 -23.96 60.17
N CYS A 165 2.39 -23.17 59.90
CA CYS A 165 3.41 -23.50 58.91
C CYS A 165 4.30 -24.68 59.31
N ARG A 166 4.34 -25.08 60.60
CA ARG A 166 5.09 -26.25 61.09
C ARG A 166 4.34 -27.57 60.92
N THR A 167 3.06 -27.54 60.56
CA THR A 167 2.26 -28.76 60.35
C THR A 167 2.71 -29.53 59.08
N PRO A 168 2.71 -30.87 59.09
CA PRO A 168 3.23 -31.69 57.99
C PRO A 168 2.48 -31.44 56.65
N PHE A 169 1.19 -31.12 56.73
CA PHE A 169 0.36 -30.77 55.56
C PHE A 169 0.82 -29.48 54.84
N MET A 170 1.34 -28.50 55.59
CA MET A 170 1.77 -27.20 55.06
C MET A 170 3.24 -27.18 54.61
N GLN A 171 4.07 -28.12 55.06
CA GLN A 171 5.48 -28.23 54.64
C GLN A 171 5.63 -28.59 53.15
N VAL A 172 4.71 -29.38 52.60
CA VAL A 172 4.75 -29.85 51.20
C VAL A 172 4.35 -28.74 50.20
N ARG A 173 3.60 -27.73 50.65
CA ARG A 173 2.98 -26.70 49.80
C ARG A 173 3.57 -25.31 50.05
N ALA A 174 4.73 -25.01 49.45
CA ALA A 174 5.40 -23.71 49.57
C ALA A 174 4.53 -22.48 49.19
N ARG A 175 3.48 -22.67 48.38
CA ARG A 175 2.53 -21.60 48.00
C ARG A 175 1.57 -21.24 49.12
N SER A 176 0.95 -22.22 49.77
CA SER A 176 0.02 -21.98 50.88
C SER A 176 0.75 -21.39 52.09
N GLN A 177 2.00 -21.82 52.34
CA GLN A 177 2.85 -21.22 53.37
C GLN A 177 3.12 -19.73 53.13
N ALA A 178 3.37 -19.35 51.87
CA ALA A 178 3.60 -17.96 51.50
C ALA A 178 2.32 -17.10 51.61
N LEU A 179 1.16 -17.65 51.25
CA LEU A 179 -0.15 -16.99 51.43
C LEU A 179 -0.47 -16.77 52.92
N LEU A 180 -0.28 -17.80 53.75
CA LEU A 180 -0.58 -17.75 55.17
C LEU A 180 0.26 -16.69 55.91
N LYS A 181 1.50 -16.46 55.46
CA LYS A 181 2.39 -15.40 55.98
C LYS A 181 1.92 -13.98 55.65
N TYR A 182 1.03 -13.79 54.67
CA TYR A 182 0.45 -12.50 54.34
C TYR A 182 -0.95 -12.31 54.93
N VAL A 183 -1.78 -13.34 54.85
CA VAL A 183 -3.19 -13.27 55.29
C VAL A 183 -3.28 -13.16 56.82
N MET A 184 -2.57 -14.03 57.55
CA MET A 184 -2.71 -14.11 59.01
C MET A 184 -2.22 -12.86 59.76
N PRO A 185 -1.05 -12.27 59.43
CA PRO A 185 -0.55 -11.13 60.19
C PRO A 185 -0.92 -9.76 59.61
N PHE A 186 -1.53 -9.66 58.43
CA PHE A 186 -1.84 -8.36 57.82
C PHE A 186 -3.32 -8.20 57.43
N THR A 187 -3.92 -9.12 56.64
CA THR A 187 -5.31 -8.94 56.19
C THR A 187 -6.32 -9.13 57.33
N LEU A 188 -6.20 -10.21 58.11
CA LEU A 188 -7.14 -10.49 59.20
C LEU A 188 -7.10 -9.40 60.28
N PRO A 189 -5.92 -8.95 60.75
CA PRO A 189 -5.84 -7.83 61.68
C PRO A 189 -6.46 -6.54 61.13
N ALA A 190 -6.21 -6.18 59.87
CA ALA A 190 -6.76 -4.95 59.29
C ALA A 190 -8.30 -4.99 59.15
N ILE A 191 -8.86 -6.14 58.76
CA ILE A 191 -10.31 -6.35 58.61
C ILE A 191 -11.01 -6.38 59.98
N ILE A 192 -10.39 -6.94 61.02
CA ILE A 192 -10.98 -7.04 62.37
C ILE A 192 -10.82 -5.72 63.14
N CYS A 193 -9.70 -5.03 62.96
CA CYS A 193 -9.38 -3.80 63.68
C CYS A 193 -10.30 -2.63 63.28
N LEU A 194 -10.70 -2.53 62.02
CA LEU A 194 -11.59 -1.47 61.54
C LEU A 194 -12.97 -1.47 62.22
N PRO A 195 -13.77 -2.56 62.21
CA PRO A 195 -15.05 -2.61 62.91
C PRO A 195 -14.89 -2.49 64.42
N LEU A 196 -13.80 -3.00 65.00
CA LEU A 196 -13.48 -2.79 66.41
C LEU A 196 -13.29 -1.30 66.74
N THR A 197 -12.58 -0.55 65.89
CA THR A 197 -12.42 0.90 66.07
C THR A 197 -13.71 1.67 65.85
N LEU A 198 -14.56 1.23 64.90
CA LEU A 198 -15.89 1.81 64.72
C LEU A 198 -16.77 1.59 65.97
N TYR A 199 -16.72 0.39 66.56
CA TYR A 199 -17.44 0.05 67.78
C TYR A 199 -17.00 0.93 68.96
N VAL A 200 -15.69 1.06 69.19
CA VAL A 200 -15.15 1.94 70.24
C VAL A 200 -15.51 3.41 69.98
N SER A 201 -15.56 3.84 68.71
CA SER A 201 -15.95 5.21 68.35
C SER A 201 -17.41 5.55 68.66
N HIS A 202 -18.30 4.57 68.80
CA HIS A 202 -19.71 4.80 69.14
C HIS A 202 -19.88 5.32 70.58
N PHE A 203 -18.94 4.97 71.48
CA PHE A 203 -18.93 5.43 72.86
C PHE A 203 -18.28 6.81 73.04
N MET A 204 -17.75 7.40 71.97
CA MET A 204 -17.17 8.74 71.98
C MET A 204 -18.13 9.77 71.36
N PRO A 205 -18.18 11.00 71.88
CA PRO A 205 -18.96 12.09 71.31
C PRO A 205 -18.52 12.43 69.87
N SER A 206 -19.43 13.00 69.07
CA SER A 206 -19.11 13.48 67.72
C SER A 206 -18.13 14.65 67.78
N SER A 207 -16.87 14.40 67.41
CA SER A 207 -15.81 15.40 67.29
C SER A 207 -15.08 15.28 65.96
N VAL A 208 -14.46 16.38 65.51
CA VAL A 208 -13.60 16.41 64.31
C VAL A 208 -12.42 15.44 64.46
N GLY A 209 -11.86 15.34 65.68
CA GLY A 209 -10.79 14.41 66.02
C GLY A 209 -11.20 12.94 65.84
N ARG A 210 -12.43 12.58 66.25
CA ARG A 210 -13.00 11.25 65.99
C ARG A 210 -13.17 10.96 64.50
N ALA A 211 -13.71 11.91 63.74
CA ALA A 211 -13.91 11.74 62.29
C ALA A 211 -12.57 11.55 61.55
N LEU A 212 -11.57 12.37 61.84
CA LEU A 212 -10.23 12.23 61.27
C LEU A 212 -9.56 10.91 61.68
N ALA A 213 -9.65 10.50 62.95
CA ALA A 213 -9.11 9.22 63.40
C ALA A 213 -9.73 8.03 62.65
N LEU A 214 -11.04 8.07 62.39
CA LEU A 214 -11.73 7.05 61.59
C LEU A 214 -11.31 7.09 60.12
N CYS A 215 -11.11 8.26 59.51
CA CYS A 215 -10.57 8.37 58.14
C CYS A 215 -9.19 7.73 58.04
N PHE A 216 -8.29 8.03 58.99
CA PHE A 216 -6.94 7.45 59.00
C PHE A 216 -6.97 5.94 59.27
N ALA A 217 -7.84 5.46 60.17
CA ALA A 217 -8.02 4.03 60.43
C ALA A 217 -8.56 3.27 59.20
N TYR A 218 -9.51 3.86 58.48
CA TYR A 218 -10.02 3.32 57.20
C TYR A 218 -8.93 3.31 56.13
N ALA A 219 -8.24 4.44 55.93
CA ALA A 219 -7.20 4.57 54.92
C ALA A 219 -6.04 3.59 55.14
N THR A 220 -5.56 3.48 56.38
CA THR A 220 -4.48 2.54 56.74
C THR A 220 -4.91 1.08 56.60
N SER A 221 -6.13 0.73 57.05
CA SER A 221 -6.68 -0.62 56.88
C SER A 221 -6.83 -0.99 55.39
N SER A 222 -7.40 -0.10 54.57
CA SER A 222 -7.55 -0.29 53.13
C SER A 222 -6.20 -0.45 52.41
N GLY A 223 -5.20 0.36 52.76
CA GLY A 223 -3.84 0.23 52.24
C GLY A 223 -3.20 -1.13 52.56
N ILE A 224 -3.37 -1.62 53.80
CA ILE A 224 -2.85 -2.93 54.24
C ILE A 224 -3.58 -4.08 53.53
N VAL A 225 -4.91 -4.01 53.44
CA VAL A 225 -5.75 -5.04 52.80
C VAL A 225 -5.45 -5.11 51.30
N SER A 226 -5.49 -3.98 50.60
CA SER A 226 -5.18 -3.90 49.16
C SER A 226 -3.79 -4.48 48.85
N THR A 227 -2.78 -4.10 49.64
CA THR A 227 -1.41 -4.59 49.47
C THR A 227 -1.31 -6.09 49.67
N SER A 228 -1.95 -6.60 50.71
CA SER A 228 -1.88 -8.01 51.08
C SER A 228 -2.67 -8.90 50.13
N VAL A 229 -3.84 -8.46 49.66
CA VAL A 229 -4.66 -9.17 48.67
C VAL A 229 -3.91 -9.29 47.35
N LEU A 230 -3.35 -8.19 46.82
CA LEU A 230 -2.60 -8.25 45.56
C LEU A 230 -1.36 -9.14 45.68
N LEU A 231 -0.63 -9.05 46.79
CA LEU A 231 0.52 -9.92 47.04
C LEU A 231 0.10 -11.40 47.15
N CYS A 232 -1.06 -11.71 47.72
CA CYS A 232 -1.60 -13.07 47.73
C CYS A 232 -1.85 -13.58 46.31
N VAL A 233 -2.50 -12.79 45.46
CA VAL A 233 -2.71 -13.12 44.04
C VAL A 233 -1.38 -13.34 43.33
N ILE A 234 -0.39 -12.46 43.52
CA ILE A 234 0.94 -12.57 42.92
C ILE A 234 1.66 -13.84 43.39
N VAL A 235 1.52 -14.22 44.66
CA VAL A 235 2.09 -15.45 45.24
C VAL A 235 1.45 -16.71 44.65
N MET A 236 0.18 -16.68 44.23
CA MET A 236 -0.44 -17.83 43.55
C MET A 236 0.27 -18.18 42.23
N PHE A 237 0.86 -17.18 41.55
CA PHE A 237 1.64 -17.38 40.33
C PHE A 237 3.07 -17.88 40.58
N ASN A 238 3.44 -18.19 41.82
CA ASN A 238 4.76 -18.71 42.19
C ASN A 238 4.97 -20.17 41.71
N SER A 239 5.21 -20.33 40.41
CA SER A 239 5.57 -21.58 39.73
C SER A 239 7.05 -21.58 39.34
N GLY A 240 7.69 -22.74 39.23
CA GLY A 240 9.15 -22.87 39.00
C GLY A 240 9.72 -21.91 37.96
N HIS A 241 9.13 -21.87 36.77
CA HIS A 241 9.54 -20.98 35.66
C HIS A 241 9.14 -19.50 35.85
N LYS A 242 8.18 -19.19 36.73
CA LYS A 242 7.67 -17.84 37.00
C LYS A 242 8.28 -17.20 38.26
N ARG A 243 9.03 -17.95 39.06
CA ARG A 243 9.64 -17.54 40.35
C ARG A 243 10.43 -16.24 40.28
N ALA A 244 11.26 -16.06 39.25
CA ALA A 244 12.11 -14.88 39.12
C ALA A 244 11.28 -13.59 38.96
N ALA A 245 10.24 -13.63 38.13
CA ALA A 245 9.33 -12.51 37.92
C ALA A 245 8.53 -12.18 39.20
N VAL A 246 7.97 -13.21 39.85
CA VAL A 246 7.23 -13.06 41.11
C VAL A 246 8.11 -12.47 42.22
N ARG A 247 9.38 -12.88 42.31
CA ARG A 247 10.34 -12.36 43.30
C ARG A 247 10.62 -10.87 43.10
N MET A 248 10.78 -10.43 41.86
CA MET A 248 11.00 -9.01 41.53
C MET A 248 9.76 -8.17 41.86
N ILE A 249 8.55 -8.62 41.48
CA ILE A 249 7.29 -7.93 41.80
C ILE A 249 7.15 -7.78 43.32
N ARG A 250 7.34 -8.86 44.07
CA ARG A 250 7.22 -8.88 45.53
C ARG A 250 8.22 -7.98 46.26
N ARG A 251 9.37 -7.64 45.64
CA ARG A 251 10.36 -6.72 46.20
C ARG A 251 9.97 -5.26 46.01
N TYR A 252 9.39 -4.91 44.86
CA TYR A 252 9.11 -3.50 44.50
C TYR A 252 7.67 -3.06 44.77
N SER A 253 6.69 -3.96 44.76
CA SER A 253 5.26 -3.61 44.90
C SER A 253 4.76 -3.22 46.30
N PRO A 254 5.24 -3.77 47.44
CA PRO A 254 4.55 -3.58 48.73
C PRO A 254 4.42 -2.13 49.19
N LYS A 255 5.51 -1.35 49.14
CA LYS A 255 5.52 0.05 49.58
C LYS A 255 4.62 0.95 48.72
N PRO A 256 4.78 1.01 47.38
CA PRO A 256 3.94 1.89 46.57
C PRO A 256 2.49 1.43 46.53
N LEU A 257 2.20 0.13 46.63
CA LEU A 257 0.83 -0.37 46.67
C LEU A 257 0.09 0.02 47.96
N PHE A 258 0.80 0.03 49.10
CA PHE A 258 0.26 0.55 50.35
C PHE A 258 -0.06 2.04 50.23
N VAL A 259 0.86 2.82 49.67
CA VAL A 259 0.67 4.27 49.46
C VAL A 259 -0.53 4.55 48.55
N VAL A 260 -0.67 3.82 47.43
CA VAL A 260 -1.82 3.94 46.53
C VAL A 260 -3.13 3.60 47.24
N GLY A 261 -3.19 2.47 47.95
CA GLY A 261 -4.40 2.06 48.66
C GLY A 261 -4.76 3.00 49.82
N PHE A 262 -3.77 3.50 50.54
CA PHE A 262 -3.94 4.48 51.63
C PHE A 262 -4.49 5.81 51.09
N LEU A 263 -3.85 6.38 50.07
CA LEU A 263 -4.24 7.67 49.51
C LEU A 263 -5.60 7.62 48.80
N ALA A 264 -5.88 6.52 48.07
CA ALA A 264 -7.18 6.34 47.42
C ALA A 264 -8.32 6.24 48.45
N ALA A 265 -8.12 5.47 49.52
CA ALA A 265 -9.11 5.36 50.60
C ALA A 265 -9.22 6.65 51.43
N LEU A 266 -8.12 7.41 51.59
CA LEU A 266 -8.16 8.73 52.23
C LEU A 266 -8.94 9.73 51.38
N SER A 267 -8.73 9.74 50.06
CA SER A 267 -9.50 10.55 49.10
C SER A 267 -10.99 10.22 49.19
N ASP A 268 -11.34 8.93 49.18
CA ASP A 268 -12.73 8.44 49.28
C ASP A 268 -13.39 8.74 50.64
N ALA A 269 -12.62 8.66 51.73
CA ALA A 269 -13.13 9.05 53.05
C ALA A 269 -13.44 10.54 53.12
N LEU A 270 -12.57 11.39 52.55
CA LEU A 270 -12.72 12.84 52.58
C LEU A 270 -13.90 13.33 51.73
N THR A 271 -14.30 12.61 50.68
CA THR A 271 -15.50 12.92 49.90
C THR A 271 -16.81 12.53 50.58
N SER A 272 -16.77 11.88 51.75
CA SER A 272 -17.98 11.48 52.47
C SER A 272 -18.78 12.68 53.00
N PRO A 273 -20.12 12.73 52.78
CA PRO A 273 -20.98 13.82 53.25
C PRO A 273 -20.99 14.04 54.78
N GLN A 274 -20.61 13.03 55.56
CA GLN A 274 -20.53 13.14 57.02
C GLN A 274 -19.29 13.93 57.46
N ILE A 275 -18.19 13.80 56.74
CA ILE A 275 -16.90 14.45 57.02
C ILE A 275 -16.90 15.86 56.43
N ALA A 276 -17.46 16.02 55.22
CA ALA A 276 -17.68 17.33 54.60
C ALA A 276 -18.52 18.28 55.47
N ARG A 277 -19.53 17.76 56.19
CA ARG A 277 -20.35 18.56 57.13
C ARG A 277 -19.58 19.07 58.36
N GLN A 278 -18.46 18.44 58.72
CA GLN A 278 -17.69 18.78 59.93
C GLN A 278 -16.43 19.62 59.61
N LEU A 279 -15.83 19.43 58.44
CA LEU A 279 -14.56 20.05 58.01
C LEU A 279 -14.71 21.06 56.87
N GLY A 280 -15.93 21.27 56.35
CA GLY A 280 -16.18 22.10 55.18
C GLY A 280 -16.12 21.29 53.88
N SER A 281 -17.09 21.50 52.97
CA SER A 281 -17.18 20.73 51.72
C SER A 281 -16.08 21.11 50.74
N ASN A 282 -15.65 22.38 50.70
CA ASN A 282 -14.63 22.82 49.75
C ASN A 282 -13.22 22.42 50.19
N VAL A 283 -12.96 22.44 51.49
CA VAL A 283 -11.69 21.96 52.09
C VAL A 283 -11.52 20.45 51.86
N THR A 284 -12.54 19.67 52.20
CA THR A 284 -12.47 18.20 52.10
C THR A 284 -12.36 17.70 50.66
N THR A 285 -13.08 18.30 49.71
CA THR A 285 -12.97 17.98 48.28
C THR A 285 -11.61 18.37 47.70
N SER A 286 -11.04 19.53 48.05
CA SER A 286 -9.72 19.95 47.58
C SER A 286 -8.60 19.00 48.06
N VAL A 287 -8.65 18.60 49.33
CA VAL A 287 -7.69 17.62 49.89
C VAL A 287 -7.91 16.23 49.28
N ALA A 288 -9.16 15.82 49.02
CA ALA A 288 -9.46 14.57 48.34
C ALA A 288 -8.88 14.55 46.92
N VAL A 289 -9.07 15.60 46.13
CA VAL A 289 -8.50 15.70 44.76
C VAL A 289 -6.98 15.61 44.79
N PHE A 290 -6.32 16.31 45.70
CA PHE A 290 -4.85 16.28 45.80
C PHE A 290 -4.34 14.88 46.20
N THR A 291 -4.98 14.24 47.18
CA THR A 291 -4.60 12.89 47.64
C THR A 291 -4.88 11.82 46.58
N GLY A 292 -5.99 11.91 45.85
CA GLY A 292 -6.32 10.99 44.75
C GLY A 292 -5.43 11.19 43.51
N LEU A 293 -5.02 12.42 43.19
CA LEU A 293 -4.07 12.70 42.10
C LEU A 293 -2.69 12.15 42.46
N PHE A 294 -2.25 12.35 43.71
CA PHE A 294 -1.01 11.77 44.19
C PHE A 294 -1.06 10.22 44.19
N ALA A 295 -2.20 9.61 44.56
CA ALA A 295 -2.41 8.17 44.43
C ALA A 295 -2.25 7.69 42.97
N SER A 296 -2.83 8.44 42.02
CA SER A 296 -2.77 8.15 40.59
C SER A 296 -1.34 8.22 40.03
N VAL A 297 -0.56 9.22 40.44
CA VAL A 297 0.86 9.35 40.06
C VAL A 297 1.68 8.18 40.60
N VAL A 298 1.53 7.84 41.89
CA VAL A 298 2.25 6.70 42.50
C VAL A 298 1.85 5.39 41.83
N PHE A 299 0.58 5.22 41.46
CA PHE A 299 0.10 4.03 40.75
C PHE A 299 0.64 3.93 39.32
N CYS A 300 0.71 5.05 38.60
CA CYS A 300 1.35 5.15 37.29
C CYS A 300 2.84 4.76 37.36
N MET A 301 3.59 5.32 38.32
CA MET A 301 4.99 4.97 38.56
C MET A 301 5.17 3.48 38.89
N LEU A 302 4.27 2.89 39.69
CA LEU A 302 4.28 1.46 40.03
C LEU A 302 4.13 0.60 38.76
N ILE A 303 3.18 0.94 37.89
CA ILE A 303 2.92 0.18 36.65
C ILE A 303 4.11 0.25 35.70
N ILE A 304 4.71 1.43 35.51
CA ILE A 304 5.89 1.61 34.67
C ILE A 304 7.06 0.76 35.22
N LYS A 305 7.28 0.78 36.53
CA LYS A 305 8.36 0.03 37.19
C LYS A 305 8.14 -1.50 37.11
N VAL A 306 6.88 -1.95 37.15
CA VAL A 306 6.50 -3.36 37.10
C VAL A 306 6.23 -3.87 35.67
N ARG A 307 6.33 -2.99 34.64
CA ARG A 307 6.15 -3.30 33.21
C ARG A 307 6.84 -4.57 32.76
N ARG A 308 8.16 -4.68 33.02
CA ARG A 308 8.98 -5.81 32.56
C ARG A 308 8.75 -7.10 33.38
N PRO A 309 8.71 -7.07 34.73
CA PRO A 309 8.39 -8.27 35.52
C PRO A 309 7.04 -8.91 35.20
N VAL A 310 5.96 -8.11 35.05
CA VAL A 310 4.63 -8.65 34.71
C VAL A 310 4.57 -9.15 33.27
N ALA A 311 5.22 -8.46 32.33
CA ALA A 311 5.41 -8.97 30.98
C ALA A 311 6.03 -10.38 30.99
N HIS A 312 7.10 -10.56 31.77
CA HIS A 312 7.74 -11.86 31.93
C HIS A 312 6.80 -12.92 32.55
N LEU A 313 5.92 -12.52 33.48
CA LEU A 313 4.93 -13.39 34.12
C LEU A 313 3.86 -13.91 33.13
N ILE A 314 3.46 -13.06 32.19
CA ILE A 314 2.48 -13.34 31.12
C ILE A 314 3.11 -14.22 30.03
N ARG A 315 4.33 -13.88 29.58
CA ARG A 315 5.02 -14.57 28.49
C ARG A 315 5.52 -15.97 28.85
N ASN A 316 5.96 -16.18 30.09
CA ASN A 316 6.71 -17.39 30.45
C ASN A 316 5.78 -18.57 30.81
N ARG A 317 5.53 -19.47 29.85
CA ARG A 317 4.85 -20.78 30.04
C ARG A 317 5.80 -21.97 29.90
N SER A 318 5.36 -23.15 30.34
CA SER A 318 6.08 -24.43 30.25
C SER A 318 6.38 -24.83 28.80
N LEU A 319 7.49 -25.53 28.58
CA LEU A 319 7.97 -25.98 27.27
C LEU A 319 6.91 -26.77 26.49
N SER A 320 6.18 -27.67 27.16
CA SER A 320 5.11 -28.48 26.57
C SER A 320 3.98 -27.62 25.96
N SER A 321 3.57 -26.55 26.66
CA SER A 321 2.54 -25.64 26.14
C SER A 321 3.03 -24.73 25.00
N ARG A 322 4.34 -24.48 24.91
CA ARG A 322 4.95 -23.69 23.82
C ARG A 322 4.92 -24.44 22.49
N LEU A 323 5.20 -25.75 22.55
CA LEU A 323 5.22 -26.62 21.37
C LEU A 323 3.80 -26.92 20.86
N GLN A 324 2.81 -27.03 21.75
CA GLN A 324 1.42 -27.35 21.36
C GLN A 324 0.66 -26.18 20.74
N ARG A 325 0.96 -24.91 21.09
CA ARG A 325 0.18 -23.73 20.67
C ARG A 325 1.06 -22.52 20.34
N PRO A 326 1.79 -22.52 19.21
CA PRO A 326 2.66 -21.41 18.82
C PRO A 326 1.90 -20.09 18.58
N ALA A 327 0.64 -20.17 18.13
CA ALA A 327 -0.26 -19.02 17.95
C ALA A 327 -0.46 -18.20 19.22
N LEU A 328 -0.80 -18.90 20.30
CA LEU A 328 -1.10 -18.32 21.59
C LEU A 328 0.16 -17.68 22.19
N GLN A 329 1.34 -18.20 21.88
CA GLN A 329 2.60 -17.65 22.38
C GLN A 329 3.00 -16.34 21.69
N GLN A 330 2.70 -16.21 20.39
CA GLN A 330 2.92 -14.94 19.66
C GLN A 330 1.94 -13.85 20.12
N SER A 331 0.65 -14.18 20.32
CA SER A 331 -0.33 -13.23 20.86
C SER A 331 0.03 -12.80 22.28
N LEU A 332 0.41 -13.74 23.15
CA LEU A 332 0.88 -13.42 24.49
C LEU A 332 2.14 -12.55 24.48
N LYS A 333 3.03 -12.64 23.47
CA LYS A 333 4.22 -11.80 23.39
C LYS A 333 3.86 -10.34 23.07
N ILE A 334 2.92 -10.13 22.15
CA ILE A 334 2.41 -8.79 21.82
C ILE A 334 1.64 -8.21 23.01
N PHE A 335 0.69 -8.98 23.56
CA PHE A 335 -0.09 -8.59 24.73
C PHE A 335 0.79 -8.27 25.95
N SER A 336 1.81 -9.10 26.21
CA SER A 336 2.79 -8.88 27.26
C SER A 336 3.62 -7.60 27.08
N ASN A 337 3.74 -7.04 25.89
CA ASN A 337 4.45 -5.78 25.69
C ASN A 337 3.52 -4.58 25.85
N LEU A 338 2.23 -4.74 25.54
CA LEU A 338 1.23 -3.66 25.51
C LEU A 338 0.34 -3.57 26.76
N TRP A 339 0.38 -4.55 27.69
CA TRP A 339 -0.54 -4.63 28.84
C TRP A 339 -0.63 -3.39 29.75
N HIS A 340 0.41 -2.57 29.78
CA HIS A 340 0.50 -1.38 30.63
C HIS A 340 -0.26 -0.17 30.04
N LEU A 341 -0.48 -0.12 28.72
CA LEU A 341 -1.12 1.02 28.05
C LEU A 341 -2.59 1.20 28.46
N PRO A 342 -3.44 0.15 28.50
CA PRO A 342 -4.83 0.31 28.92
C PRO A 342 -4.96 0.78 30.38
N ILE A 343 -4.08 0.30 31.25
CA ILE A 343 -4.13 0.66 32.68
C ILE A 343 -3.62 2.10 32.88
N LEU A 344 -2.58 2.51 32.15
CA LEU A 344 -2.10 3.90 32.19
C LEU A 344 -3.15 4.86 31.65
N LEU A 345 -3.83 4.50 30.55
CA LEU A 345 -4.97 5.25 30.02
C LEU A 345 -6.10 5.37 31.06
N MET A 346 -6.45 4.27 31.74
CA MET A 346 -7.47 4.28 32.79
C MET A 346 -7.10 5.20 33.96
N ILE A 347 -5.82 5.23 34.35
CA ILE A 347 -5.32 6.14 35.39
C ILE A 347 -5.37 7.59 34.92
N LEU A 348 -5.00 7.85 33.66
CA LEU A 348 -5.07 9.19 33.08
C LEU A 348 -6.51 9.71 33.08
N VAL A 349 -7.47 8.88 32.61
CA VAL A 349 -8.90 9.22 32.62
C VAL A 349 -9.40 9.42 34.05
N SER A 350 -9.02 8.55 34.99
CA SER A 350 -9.36 8.72 36.40
C SER A 350 -8.78 9.99 37.02
N ALA A 351 -7.58 10.42 36.61
CA ALA A 351 -6.95 11.65 37.09
C ALA A 351 -7.62 12.90 36.50
N ILE A 352 -7.97 12.88 35.20
CA ILE A 352 -8.72 13.95 34.54
C ILE A 352 -10.10 14.11 35.19
N ASN A 353 -10.80 13.00 35.44
CA ASN A 353 -12.11 13.02 36.11
C ASN A 353 -12.03 13.49 37.57
N LEU A 354 -10.89 13.34 38.24
CA LEU A 354 -10.69 13.88 39.58
C LEU A 354 -10.49 15.41 39.57
N ILE A 355 -10.00 15.96 38.46
CA ILE A 355 -9.78 17.41 38.27
C ILE A 355 -11.06 18.09 37.77
N GLY A 356 -11.75 17.47 36.81
CA GLY A 356 -13.03 17.94 36.25
C GLY A 356 -14.17 17.86 37.26
N ALA A 357 -14.99 18.90 37.33
CA ALA A 357 -16.10 18.99 38.27
C ALA A 357 -17.22 17.97 37.98
N GLY A 358 -17.13 16.78 38.58
CA GLY A 358 -18.22 16.14 39.33
C GLY A 358 -19.44 15.51 38.63
N GLU A 359 -19.74 15.69 37.34
CA GLU A 359 -20.98 15.12 36.76
C GLU A 359 -20.78 13.85 35.90
N ASP A 360 -19.61 13.63 35.27
CA ASP A 360 -19.44 12.55 34.26
C ASP A 360 -18.57 11.35 34.69
N SER A 361 -18.46 11.10 36.00
CA SER A 361 -17.56 10.05 36.53
C SER A 361 -17.89 8.63 36.06
N GLN A 362 -19.17 8.34 35.79
CA GLN A 362 -19.60 7.04 35.28
C GLN A 362 -19.36 6.88 33.78
N GLU A 363 -19.44 7.96 33.00
CA GLU A 363 -19.19 7.92 31.56
C GLU A 363 -17.71 7.72 31.29
N ALA A 364 -16.84 8.50 31.94
CA ALA A 364 -15.40 8.38 31.82
C ALA A 364 -14.89 6.96 32.18
N LEU A 365 -15.45 6.35 33.23
CA LEU A 365 -15.10 4.99 33.65
C LEU A 365 -15.62 3.93 32.66
N ARG A 366 -16.83 4.09 32.11
CA ARG A 366 -17.35 3.24 31.03
C ARG A 366 -16.48 3.34 29.78
N CYS A 367 -16.07 4.54 29.38
CA CYS A 367 -15.21 4.76 28.22
C CYS A 367 -13.83 4.11 28.40
N ALA A 368 -13.22 4.25 29.57
CA ALA A 368 -11.97 3.59 29.90
C ALA A 368 -12.09 2.05 29.86
N LEU A 369 -13.18 1.48 30.38
CA LEU A 369 -13.42 0.03 30.31
C LEU A 369 -13.60 -0.44 28.86
N PHE A 370 -14.42 0.23 28.05
CA PHE A 370 -14.64 -0.14 26.66
C PHE A 370 -13.36 -0.04 25.81
N THR A 371 -12.52 0.98 26.03
CA THR A 371 -11.23 1.08 25.31
C THR A 371 -10.27 -0.04 25.67
N THR A 372 -10.23 -0.46 26.95
CA THR A 372 -9.41 -1.61 27.36
C THR A 372 -9.89 -2.92 26.74
N ILE A 373 -11.22 -3.13 26.70
CA ILE A 373 -11.84 -4.30 26.09
C ILE A 373 -11.60 -4.30 24.57
N LEU A 374 -11.76 -3.16 23.92
CA LEU A 374 -11.51 -2.99 22.48
C LEU A 374 -10.06 -3.29 22.12
N LEU A 375 -9.09 -2.82 22.91
CA LEU A 375 -7.67 -3.08 22.68
C LEU A 375 -7.34 -4.56 22.84
N ILE A 376 -7.91 -5.23 23.84
CA ILE A 376 -7.77 -6.68 24.04
C ILE A 376 -8.38 -7.44 22.85
N ALA A 377 -9.60 -7.06 22.44
CA ALA A 377 -10.33 -7.69 21.34
C ALA A 377 -9.59 -7.53 20.00
N THR A 378 -9.04 -6.36 19.71
CA THR A 378 -8.32 -6.10 18.46
C THR A 378 -6.96 -6.77 18.39
N VAL A 379 -6.20 -6.81 19.48
CA VAL A 379 -4.96 -7.61 19.55
C VAL A 379 -5.27 -9.09 19.36
N PHE A 380 -6.34 -9.60 19.98
CA PHE A 380 -6.80 -10.97 19.81
C PHE A 380 -7.21 -11.27 18.37
N LEU A 381 -8.07 -10.44 17.78
CA LEU A 381 -8.57 -10.60 16.42
C LEU A 381 -7.43 -10.48 15.39
N SER A 382 -6.49 -9.55 15.59
CA SER A 382 -5.28 -9.41 14.77
C SER A 382 -4.41 -10.66 14.80
N THR A 383 -4.29 -11.32 15.96
CA THR A 383 -3.52 -12.58 16.04
C THR A 383 -4.26 -13.81 15.55
N VAL A 384 -5.59 -13.86 15.67
CA VAL A 384 -6.42 -14.90 15.06
C VAL A 384 -6.33 -14.82 13.53
N PHE A 385 -6.42 -13.62 12.95
CA PHE A 385 -6.22 -13.41 11.52
C PHE A 385 -4.82 -13.78 11.03
N GLN A 386 -3.76 -13.46 11.80
CA GLN A 386 -2.41 -13.91 11.46
C GLN A 386 -2.28 -15.43 11.36
N HIS A 387 -3.08 -16.19 12.12
CA HIS A 387 -3.01 -17.65 12.11
C HIS A 387 -3.96 -18.30 11.10
N LEU A 388 -5.14 -17.73 10.88
CA LEU A 388 -6.09 -18.20 9.86
C LEU A 388 -5.53 -18.04 8.44
N PHE A 389 -4.73 -17.00 8.21
CA PHE A 389 -4.22 -16.62 6.88
C PHE A 389 -2.70 -16.79 6.72
N LYS A 390 -1.99 -17.35 7.71
CA LYS A 390 -0.58 -17.70 7.54
C LYS A 390 -0.46 -18.78 6.46
N PRO A 391 0.34 -18.58 5.40
CA PRO A 391 0.65 -19.65 4.46
C PRO A 391 1.32 -20.76 5.26
N ALA A 392 0.74 -21.96 5.26
CA ALA A 392 1.42 -23.12 5.79
C ALA A 392 2.66 -23.34 4.92
N GLU A 393 3.84 -22.97 5.43
CA GLU A 393 5.13 -23.20 4.76
C GLU A 393 5.46 -24.70 4.58
N SER A 394 4.57 -25.61 5.00
CA SER A 394 4.87 -27.04 5.11
C SER A 394 4.32 -27.95 4.01
N LEU A 395 3.72 -27.45 2.91
CA LEU A 395 3.38 -28.32 1.77
C LEU A 395 4.06 -27.90 0.47
N GLY A 396 5.20 -28.55 0.21
CA GLY A 396 5.56 -29.20 -1.06
C GLY A 396 5.49 -28.40 -2.38
N ARG A 397 6.66 -28.32 -3.04
CA ARG A 397 6.89 -28.37 -4.50
C ARG A 397 5.60 -28.46 -5.36
N GLY A 398 5.26 -27.36 -6.01
CA GLY A 398 4.35 -27.34 -7.16
C GLY A 398 3.02 -26.63 -6.91
N GLY A 399 2.86 -25.43 -7.47
CA GLY A 399 1.54 -24.90 -7.86
C GLY A 399 0.91 -23.77 -7.04
N HIS A 400 1.30 -23.50 -5.79
CA HIS A 400 0.54 -22.56 -4.93
C HIS A 400 1.27 -21.31 -4.41
N VAL A 401 2.24 -20.81 -5.18
CA VAL A 401 2.84 -19.47 -4.92
C VAL A 401 1.79 -18.35 -5.04
N TYR A 402 0.82 -18.48 -5.95
CA TYR A 402 -0.30 -17.53 -6.11
C TYR A 402 -1.19 -17.46 -4.87
N LYS A 403 -1.60 -18.61 -4.31
CA LYS A 403 -2.42 -18.66 -3.08
C LYS A 403 -1.68 -18.07 -1.90
N ALA A 404 -0.38 -18.35 -1.74
CA ALA A 404 0.41 -17.81 -0.64
C ALA A 404 0.54 -16.27 -0.70
N ARG A 405 0.75 -15.69 -1.89
CA ARG A 405 0.81 -14.23 -2.06
C ARG A 405 -0.56 -13.57 -1.96
N LEU A 406 -1.60 -14.14 -2.58
CA LEU A 406 -2.98 -13.66 -2.45
C LEU A 406 -3.42 -13.68 -0.97
N LEU A 407 -3.13 -14.75 -0.23
CA LEU A 407 -3.40 -14.84 1.21
C LEU A 407 -2.64 -13.78 2.00
N SER A 408 -1.39 -13.48 1.64
CA SER A 408 -0.63 -12.39 2.28
C SER A 408 -1.22 -11.00 2.00
N LEU A 409 -1.79 -10.81 0.80
CA LEU A 409 -2.44 -9.57 0.37
C LEU A 409 -3.77 -9.39 1.10
N VAL A 410 -4.61 -10.42 1.11
CA VAL A 410 -5.87 -10.46 1.87
C VAL A 410 -5.60 -10.22 3.36
N TYR A 411 -4.54 -10.81 3.92
CA TYR A 411 -4.13 -10.57 5.30
C TYR A 411 -3.75 -9.10 5.56
N ALA A 412 -2.98 -8.47 4.66
CA ALA A 412 -2.61 -7.07 4.79
C ALA A 412 -3.84 -6.15 4.73
N VAL A 413 -4.76 -6.37 3.79
CA VAL A 413 -6.03 -5.62 3.68
C VAL A 413 -6.87 -5.79 4.95
N LEU A 414 -7.06 -7.02 5.40
CA LEU A 414 -7.85 -7.33 6.60
C LEU A 414 -7.26 -6.68 7.86
N ARG A 415 -5.92 -6.59 7.96
CA ARG A 415 -5.25 -5.90 9.07
C ARG A 415 -5.46 -4.39 9.03
N ILE A 416 -5.41 -3.79 7.84
CA ILE A 416 -5.68 -2.35 7.65
C ILE A 416 -7.15 -2.07 8.00
N ALA A 417 -8.09 -2.89 7.52
CA ALA A 417 -9.51 -2.78 7.86
C ALA A 417 -9.76 -2.92 9.37
N LEU A 418 -9.08 -3.85 10.03
CA LEU A 418 -9.14 -4.01 11.49
C LEU A 418 -8.58 -2.79 12.23
N ALA A 419 -7.51 -2.18 11.72
CA ALA A 419 -6.96 -0.95 12.30
C ALA A 419 -7.90 0.26 12.12
N ILE A 420 -8.52 0.41 10.95
CA ILE A 420 -9.49 1.47 10.68
C ILE A 420 -10.73 1.30 11.59
N THR A 421 -11.28 0.09 11.67
CA THR A 421 -12.42 -0.20 12.56
C THR A 421 -12.06 -0.01 14.03
N PHE A 422 -10.83 -0.35 14.45
CA PHE A 422 -10.34 -0.04 15.79
C PHE A 422 -10.36 1.46 16.07
N ILE A 423 -9.81 2.27 15.17
CA ILE A 423 -9.73 3.73 15.33
C ILE A 423 -11.13 4.33 15.40
N GLU A 424 -12.05 3.89 14.53
CA GLU A 424 -13.44 4.35 14.51
C GLU A 424 -14.20 4.00 15.80
N VAL A 425 -14.08 2.75 16.28
CA VAL A 425 -14.74 2.34 17.53
C VAL A 425 -14.10 3.02 18.74
N LEU A 426 -12.78 3.25 18.72
CA LEU A 426 -12.08 4.00 19.76
C LEU A 426 -12.59 5.45 19.81
N GLY A 427 -12.77 6.10 18.66
CA GLY A 427 -13.36 7.42 18.55
C GLY A 427 -14.79 7.47 19.10
N ARG A 428 -15.65 6.51 18.71
CA ARG A 428 -17.02 6.38 19.23
C ARG A 428 -17.07 6.28 20.76
N ILE A 429 -16.14 5.54 21.37
CA ILE A 429 -16.09 5.39 22.82
C ILE A 429 -15.73 6.71 23.52
N TRP A 430 -14.92 7.57 22.89
CA TRP A 430 -14.52 8.87 23.47
C TRP A 430 -15.47 10.02 23.11
N GLY A 431 -16.61 9.74 22.46
CA GLY A 431 -17.56 10.76 22.01
C GLY A 431 -17.14 11.48 20.72
N PHE A 432 -16.05 11.05 20.07
CA PHE A 432 -15.55 11.58 18.80
C PHE A 432 -15.65 10.52 17.71
N SER A 433 -16.84 10.33 17.15
CA SER A 433 -17.06 9.45 16.01
C SER A 433 -16.77 10.19 14.70
N MET A 434 -15.68 9.84 14.02
CA MET A 434 -15.34 10.44 12.72
C MET A 434 -16.48 10.25 11.71
N PHE A 435 -17.13 9.09 11.72
CA PHE A 435 -18.27 8.79 10.84
C PHE A 435 -19.56 9.57 11.17
N GLU A 436 -19.84 9.82 12.46
CA GLU A 436 -21.04 10.54 12.86
C GLU A 436 -20.85 12.05 12.75
N PHE A 437 -19.66 12.56 13.08
CA PHE A 437 -19.25 13.92 12.76
C PHE A 437 -19.32 14.18 11.25
N ALA A 438 -18.90 13.19 10.44
CA ALA A 438 -19.03 13.24 8.98
C ALA A 438 -20.48 13.24 8.48
N GLN A 439 -21.40 12.51 9.12
CA GLN A 439 -22.81 12.52 8.72
C GLN A 439 -23.58 13.74 9.21
N ARG A 440 -23.23 14.30 10.38
CA ARG A 440 -23.94 15.42 11.02
C ARG A 440 -23.55 16.79 10.48
N ASN A 441 -22.27 17.02 10.12
CA ASN A 441 -21.79 18.29 9.57
C ASN A 441 -21.52 18.20 8.06
N THR A 442 -21.96 19.20 7.28
CA THR A 442 -21.70 19.32 5.84
C THR A 442 -20.20 19.30 5.51
N LEU A 443 -19.38 19.93 6.36
CA LEU A 443 -17.92 19.91 6.28
C LEU A 443 -17.33 18.52 6.55
N GLY A 444 -17.86 17.81 7.54
CA GLY A 444 -17.45 16.45 7.85
C GLY A 444 -17.75 15.49 6.70
N ARG A 445 -18.85 15.72 5.99
CA ARG A 445 -19.26 14.92 4.83
C ARG A 445 -18.30 15.11 3.66
N VAL A 446 -17.93 16.35 3.33
CA VAL A 446 -16.95 16.65 2.27
C VAL A 446 -15.56 16.10 2.60
N ILE A 447 -15.08 16.30 3.84
CA ILE A 447 -13.76 15.80 4.27
C ILE A 447 -13.74 14.27 4.29
N SER A 448 -14.81 13.63 4.77
CA SER A 448 -14.94 12.17 4.78
C SER A 448 -15.01 11.59 3.37
N ASP A 449 -15.75 12.20 2.46
CA ASP A 449 -15.87 11.74 1.08
C ASP A 449 -14.54 11.90 0.33
N SER A 450 -13.83 13.02 0.51
CA SER A 450 -12.48 13.22 -0.03
C SER A 450 -11.46 12.25 0.58
N LEU A 451 -11.44 12.07 1.90
CA LEU A 451 -10.46 11.20 2.55
C LEU A 451 -10.71 9.71 2.27
N SER A 452 -11.98 9.29 2.21
CA SER A 452 -12.36 7.93 1.86
C SER A 452 -12.06 7.60 0.40
N SER A 453 -12.34 8.53 -0.52
CA SER A 453 -12.00 8.35 -1.94
C SER A 453 -10.49 8.30 -2.17
N ILE A 454 -9.71 9.17 -1.51
CA ILE A 454 -8.24 9.12 -1.53
C ILE A 454 -7.75 7.77 -0.98
N GLY A 455 -8.25 7.33 0.17
CA GLY A 455 -7.91 6.04 0.75
C GLY A 455 -8.22 4.87 -0.18
N LEU A 456 -9.39 4.88 -0.84
CA LEU A 456 -9.81 3.88 -1.81
C LEU A 456 -8.89 3.86 -3.04
N ILE A 457 -8.49 5.03 -3.56
CA ILE A 457 -7.53 5.14 -4.66
C ILE A 457 -6.20 4.50 -4.29
N PHE A 458 -5.65 4.78 -3.11
CA PHE A 458 -4.39 4.16 -2.68
C PHE A 458 -4.51 2.64 -2.56
N VAL A 459 -5.63 2.14 -2.02
CA VAL A 459 -5.88 0.69 -1.90
C VAL A 459 -6.00 0.03 -3.26
N VAL A 460 -6.78 0.59 -4.18
CA VAL A 460 -6.98 0.07 -5.53
C VAL A 460 -5.66 0.10 -6.30
N THR A 461 -4.94 1.22 -6.26
CA THR A 461 -3.62 1.41 -6.87
C THR A 461 -2.62 0.37 -6.35
N TRP A 462 -2.57 0.18 -5.02
CA TRP A 462 -1.70 -0.81 -4.39
C TRP A 462 -2.08 -2.24 -4.79
N LEU A 463 -3.37 -2.58 -4.83
CA LEU A 463 -3.85 -3.88 -5.27
C LEU A 463 -3.50 -4.15 -6.74
N LEU A 464 -3.71 -3.17 -7.61
CA LEU A 464 -3.38 -3.24 -9.04
C LEU A 464 -1.88 -3.46 -9.22
N TRP A 465 -1.04 -2.73 -8.47
CA TRP A 465 0.42 -2.93 -8.47
C TRP A 465 0.81 -4.35 -8.06
N VAL A 466 0.23 -4.89 -7.00
CA VAL A 466 0.56 -6.26 -6.55
C VAL A 466 0.13 -7.31 -7.57
N VAL A 467 -1.04 -7.14 -8.21
CA VAL A 467 -1.52 -8.02 -9.29
C VAL A 467 -0.58 -7.95 -10.49
N LEU A 468 -0.24 -6.75 -10.97
CA LEU A 468 0.67 -6.55 -12.10
C LEU A 468 2.08 -7.09 -11.80
N ASP A 469 2.64 -6.79 -10.64
CA ASP A 469 3.95 -7.30 -10.23
C ASP A 469 3.97 -8.83 -10.16
N THR A 470 2.87 -9.44 -9.71
CA THR A 470 2.72 -10.89 -9.66
C THR A 470 2.59 -11.49 -11.06
N ALA A 471 1.79 -10.89 -11.94
CA ALA A 471 1.64 -11.33 -13.33
C ALA A 471 2.97 -11.25 -14.10
N ILE A 472 3.71 -10.14 -13.93
CA ILE A 472 5.03 -9.93 -14.50
C ILE A 472 5.99 -11.02 -14.03
N GLN A 473 6.03 -11.32 -12.72
CA GLN A 473 6.89 -12.35 -12.15
C GLN A 473 6.52 -13.78 -12.57
N GLU A 474 5.23 -14.06 -12.78
CA GLU A 474 4.77 -15.38 -13.24
C GLU A 474 5.16 -15.62 -14.69
N ALA A 475 5.12 -14.60 -15.54
CA ALA A 475 5.56 -14.69 -16.92
C ALA A 475 7.06 -15.05 -17.07
N LEU A 476 7.89 -14.95 -16.02
CA LEU A 476 9.30 -15.40 -16.05
C LEU A 476 9.50 -16.84 -15.64
N LYS A 477 8.53 -17.48 -14.97
CA LYS A 477 8.75 -18.85 -14.55
C LYS A 477 8.77 -19.72 -15.80
N PRO A 478 9.89 -20.40 -16.09
CA PRO A 478 9.92 -21.29 -17.24
C PRO A 478 8.77 -22.30 -17.08
N PRO A 479 7.98 -22.58 -18.13
CA PRO A 479 6.95 -23.60 -18.07
C PRO A 479 7.61 -24.91 -17.66
N VAL A 480 7.28 -25.38 -16.46
CA VAL A 480 8.00 -26.47 -15.76
C VAL A 480 7.81 -27.83 -16.46
N ASN A 481 7.06 -27.89 -17.57
CA ASN A 481 6.52 -29.12 -18.12
C ASN A 481 6.86 -29.41 -19.59
N LEU A 482 7.94 -28.85 -20.17
CA LEU A 482 8.47 -29.36 -21.44
C LEU A 482 9.96 -29.64 -21.35
N ARG A 483 10.33 -30.88 -21.69
CA ARG A 483 11.68 -31.48 -21.76
C ARG A 483 12.68 -30.78 -22.72
N SER A 484 12.42 -29.56 -23.18
CA SER A 484 13.33 -28.80 -24.05
C SER A 484 13.99 -27.66 -23.30
N GLY A 485 15.29 -27.81 -23.03
CA GLY A 485 16.15 -26.87 -22.32
C GLY A 485 16.39 -25.55 -23.05
N ARG A 486 15.37 -24.71 -23.16
CA ARG A 486 15.56 -23.28 -23.44
C ARG A 486 15.54 -22.54 -22.11
N GLN A 487 16.71 -22.35 -21.52
CA GLN A 487 16.89 -21.43 -20.39
C GLN A 487 16.18 -20.10 -20.74
N PRO A 488 15.42 -19.48 -19.80
CA PRO A 488 14.86 -18.17 -20.03
C PRO A 488 16.01 -17.23 -20.39
N SER A 489 15.94 -16.67 -21.61
CA SER A 489 17.04 -15.91 -22.19
C SER A 489 17.51 -14.83 -21.21
N THR A 490 18.82 -14.64 -21.10
CA THR A 490 19.44 -13.53 -20.35
C THR A 490 18.82 -12.17 -20.68
N ARG A 491 18.23 -12.02 -21.89
CA ARG A 491 17.41 -10.87 -22.33
C ARG A 491 16.12 -10.64 -21.51
N ILE A 492 15.41 -11.70 -21.11
CA ILE A 492 14.18 -11.55 -20.30
C ILE A 492 14.54 -10.98 -18.92
N LYS A 493 15.71 -11.32 -18.37
CA LYS A 493 16.19 -10.81 -17.09
C LYS A 493 16.51 -9.30 -17.12
N THR A 494 16.83 -8.73 -18.28
CA THR A 494 17.15 -7.30 -18.42
C THR A 494 15.96 -6.44 -18.85
N ILE A 495 15.06 -6.96 -19.70
CA ILE A 495 13.88 -6.22 -20.16
C ILE A 495 12.82 -6.11 -19.07
N LEU A 496 12.68 -7.15 -18.24
CA LEU A 496 11.60 -7.23 -17.27
C LEU A 496 11.68 -6.19 -16.13
N PRO A 497 12.84 -5.90 -15.52
CA PRO A 497 12.95 -4.80 -14.57
C PRO A 497 12.55 -3.45 -15.17
N LEU A 498 12.86 -3.22 -16.46
CA LEU A 498 12.48 -2.00 -17.17
C LEU A 498 10.96 -1.91 -17.34
N LEU A 499 10.30 -3.00 -17.77
CA LEU A 499 8.83 -3.05 -17.88
C LEU A 499 8.15 -2.84 -16.52
N ARG A 500 8.65 -3.50 -15.47
CA ARG A 500 8.14 -3.34 -14.10
C ARG A 500 8.24 -1.90 -13.62
N ASN A 501 9.38 -1.24 -13.87
CA ASN A 501 9.57 0.16 -13.53
C ASN A 501 8.67 1.08 -14.36
N ALA A 502 8.50 0.82 -15.65
CA ALA A 502 7.59 1.58 -16.50
C ALA A 502 6.13 1.49 -16.01
N VAL A 503 5.63 0.28 -15.72
CA VAL A 503 4.30 0.06 -15.14
C VAL A 503 4.16 0.78 -13.79
N LYS A 504 5.20 0.74 -12.94
CA LYS A 504 5.20 1.45 -11.67
C LYS A 504 5.05 2.96 -11.86
N ILE A 505 5.81 3.55 -12.78
CA ILE A 505 5.77 4.99 -13.05
C ILE A 505 4.38 5.39 -13.55
N ILE A 506 3.82 4.66 -14.50
CA ILE A 506 2.47 4.90 -15.03
C ILE A 506 1.43 4.88 -13.90
N LEU A 507 1.49 3.86 -13.05
CA LEU A 507 0.55 3.66 -11.95
C LEU A 507 0.68 4.74 -10.86
N VAL A 508 1.90 5.20 -10.58
CA VAL A 508 2.14 6.33 -9.67
C VAL A 508 1.63 7.64 -10.25
N VAL A 509 1.84 7.90 -11.55
CA VAL A 509 1.34 9.11 -12.22
C VAL A 509 -0.19 9.14 -12.22
N ILE A 510 -0.85 8.03 -12.55
CA ILE A 510 -2.32 7.93 -12.49
C ILE A 510 -2.81 8.17 -11.05
N CYS A 511 -2.21 7.50 -10.07
CA CYS A 511 -2.58 7.68 -8.66
C CYS A 511 -2.42 9.14 -8.21
N ALA A 512 -1.33 9.81 -8.61
CA ALA A 512 -1.09 11.21 -8.28
C ALA A 512 -2.15 12.13 -8.90
N ILE A 513 -2.45 11.97 -10.20
CA ILE A 513 -3.46 12.75 -10.90
C ILE A 513 -4.85 12.52 -10.27
N THR A 514 -5.26 11.28 -10.02
CA THR A 514 -6.57 10.99 -9.41
C THR A 514 -6.68 11.53 -7.97
N THR A 515 -5.59 11.47 -7.20
CA THR A 515 -5.57 12.05 -5.84
C THR A 515 -5.70 13.58 -5.90
N MET A 516 -5.00 14.22 -6.83
CA MET A 516 -5.05 15.67 -7.04
C MET A 516 -6.44 16.13 -7.52
N ALA A 517 -7.10 15.36 -8.37
CA ALA A 517 -8.48 15.61 -8.80
C ALA A 517 -9.47 15.58 -7.62
N ASN A 518 -9.33 14.61 -6.70
CA ASN A 518 -10.19 14.51 -5.52
C ASN A 518 -9.93 15.61 -4.47
N LEU A 519 -8.76 16.25 -4.52
CA LEU A 519 -8.44 17.43 -3.71
C LEU A 519 -9.02 18.73 -4.31
N GLY A 520 -9.73 18.64 -5.43
CA GLY A 520 -10.30 19.79 -6.13
C GLY A 520 -9.31 20.56 -7.00
N ILE A 521 -8.11 20.02 -7.22
CA ILE A 521 -7.09 20.65 -8.06
C ILE A 521 -7.41 20.33 -9.53
N ASN A 522 -7.40 21.36 -10.39
CA ASN A 522 -7.63 21.17 -11.81
C ASN A 522 -6.51 20.32 -12.44
N VAL A 523 -6.86 19.09 -12.83
CA VAL A 523 -5.94 18.13 -13.44
C VAL A 523 -5.82 18.26 -14.96
N ALA A 524 -6.61 19.14 -15.60
CA ALA A 524 -6.57 19.32 -17.05
C ALA A 524 -5.16 19.67 -17.58
N PRO A 525 -4.37 20.55 -16.94
CA PRO A 525 -2.99 20.84 -17.39
C PRO A 525 -2.06 19.63 -17.25
N LEU A 526 -2.19 18.85 -16.17
CA LEU A 526 -1.40 17.63 -15.96
C LEU A 526 -1.74 16.56 -16.98
N LEU A 527 -3.03 16.41 -17.29
CA LEU A 527 -3.54 15.45 -18.28
C LEU A 527 -3.14 15.86 -19.70
N ALA A 528 -3.17 17.16 -20.02
CA ALA A 528 -2.66 17.71 -21.27
C ALA A 528 -1.14 17.46 -21.42
N GLY A 529 -0.34 17.75 -20.38
CA GLY A 529 1.10 17.48 -20.37
C GLY A 529 1.43 15.99 -20.52
N ALA A 530 0.72 15.12 -19.79
CA ALA A 530 0.84 13.67 -19.93
C ALA A 530 0.45 13.19 -21.34
N GLY A 531 -0.54 13.84 -21.97
CA GLY A 531 -0.93 13.59 -23.36
C GLY A 531 0.19 13.88 -24.36
N VAL A 532 0.89 15.01 -24.23
CA VAL A 532 2.03 15.37 -25.11
C VAL A 532 3.18 14.37 -24.96
N VAL A 533 3.51 13.99 -23.73
CA VAL A 533 4.53 12.94 -23.47
C VAL A 533 4.08 11.60 -24.06
N GLY A 534 2.80 11.26 -23.92
CA GLY A 534 2.20 10.07 -24.52
C GLY A 534 2.32 10.06 -26.05
N LEU A 535 2.07 11.20 -26.71
CA LEU A 535 2.25 11.35 -28.16
C LEU A 535 3.72 11.16 -28.57
N ALA A 536 4.66 11.75 -27.84
CA ALA A 536 6.09 11.59 -28.12
C ALA A 536 6.53 10.11 -28.04
N ILE A 537 6.09 9.39 -27.01
CA ILE A 537 6.34 7.94 -26.86
C ILE A 537 5.64 7.16 -27.97
N GLY A 538 4.40 7.53 -28.31
CA GLY A 538 3.62 6.95 -29.40
C GLY A 538 4.37 7.02 -30.73
N PHE A 539 4.83 8.21 -31.14
CA PHE A 539 5.62 8.39 -32.35
C PHE A 539 6.95 7.62 -32.31
N GLY A 540 7.65 7.60 -31.16
CA GLY A 540 8.88 6.82 -31.00
C GLY A 540 8.67 5.30 -31.13
N SER A 541 7.47 4.81 -30.81
CA SER A 541 7.12 3.39 -30.84
C SER A 541 6.44 2.91 -32.14
N GLN A 542 6.07 3.83 -33.04
CA GLN A 542 5.27 3.54 -34.23
C GLN A 542 5.84 2.39 -35.08
N GLN A 543 7.15 2.40 -35.34
CA GLN A 543 7.81 1.36 -36.14
C GLN A 543 7.82 0.00 -35.42
N LEU A 544 7.91 -0.02 -34.09
CA LEU A 544 7.83 -1.25 -33.30
C LEU A 544 6.45 -1.88 -33.43
N VAL A 545 5.39 -1.07 -33.32
CA VAL A 545 4.01 -1.53 -33.45
C VAL A 545 3.75 -2.06 -34.86
N GLN A 546 4.21 -1.35 -35.89
CA GLN A 546 4.10 -1.78 -37.28
C GLN A 546 4.77 -3.15 -37.49
N ASP A 547 6.00 -3.34 -36.99
CA ASP A 547 6.73 -4.60 -37.12
C ASP A 547 6.01 -5.78 -36.43
N VAL A 548 5.37 -5.55 -35.27
CA VAL A 548 4.65 -6.61 -34.55
C VAL A 548 3.36 -6.99 -35.28
N ILE A 549 2.60 -6.00 -35.74
CA ILE A 549 1.34 -6.23 -36.47
C ILE A 549 1.62 -6.93 -37.80
N THR A 550 2.57 -6.44 -38.58
CA THR A 550 2.97 -7.07 -39.86
C THR A 550 3.51 -8.48 -39.65
N GLY A 551 4.34 -8.69 -38.63
CA GLY A 551 4.82 -10.03 -38.26
C GLY A 551 3.70 -11.00 -37.89
N LEU A 552 2.70 -10.54 -37.13
CA LEU A 552 1.53 -11.34 -36.77
C LEU A 552 0.74 -11.76 -38.02
N PHE A 553 0.49 -10.84 -38.96
CA PHE A 553 -0.20 -11.16 -40.21
C PHE A 553 0.57 -12.16 -41.07
N ILE A 554 1.90 -12.01 -41.22
CA ILE A 554 2.74 -12.96 -41.96
C ILE A 554 2.61 -14.38 -41.40
N ILE A 555 2.54 -14.52 -40.08
CA ILE A 555 2.41 -15.83 -39.41
C ILE A 555 0.99 -16.39 -39.56
N ILE A 556 -0.05 -15.55 -39.40
CA ILE A 556 -1.45 -15.98 -39.50
C ILE A 556 -1.83 -16.36 -40.94
N GLU A 557 -1.41 -15.57 -41.91
CA GLU A 557 -1.67 -15.80 -43.34
C GLU A 557 -0.70 -16.83 -43.95
N ASP A 558 0.30 -17.27 -43.18
CA ASP A 558 1.37 -18.16 -43.61
C ASP A 558 1.95 -17.72 -44.97
N THR A 559 2.34 -16.44 -45.09
CA THR A 559 2.88 -15.89 -46.34
C THR A 559 4.18 -16.60 -46.74
N PHE A 560 5.00 -16.93 -45.76
CA PHE A 560 6.20 -17.75 -45.88
C PHE A 560 6.55 -18.36 -44.53
N SER A 561 7.10 -19.57 -44.58
CA SER A 561 7.41 -20.37 -43.39
C SER A 561 8.91 -20.60 -43.22
N VAL A 562 9.31 -21.09 -42.04
CA VAL A 562 10.71 -21.47 -41.78
C VAL A 562 11.13 -22.56 -42.77
N GLY A 563 12.24 -22.34 -43.47
CA GLY A 563 12.75 -23.20 -44.54
C GLY A 563 12.50 -22.66 -45.95
N ASP A 564 11.53 -21.77 -46.15
CA ASP A 564 11.23 -21.20 -47.47
C ASP A 564 12.37 -20.29 -47.95
N TRP A 565 12.68 -20.34 -49.25
CA TRP A 565 13.53 -19.37 -49.93
C TRP A 565 12.69 -18.18 -50.36
N VAL A 566 12.99 -17.03 -49.77
CA VAL A 566 12.27 -15.78 -50.02
C VAL A 566 13.18 -14.68 -50.51
N VAL A 567 12.64 -13.86 -51.40
CA VAL A 567 13.27 -12.62 -51.86
C VAL A 567 12.43 -11.47 -51.32
N LEU A 568 13.06 -10.63 -50.50
CA LEU A 568 12.43 -9.45 -49.91
C LEU A 568 12.60 -8.24 -50.84
N SER A 569 11.65 -7.32 -50.78
CA SER A 569 11.73 -6.01 -51.46
C SER A 569 12.94 -5.17 -51.06
N THR A 570 13.61 -5.48 -49.95
CA THR A 570 14.84 -4.82 -49.48
C THR A 570 16.09 -5.26 -50.24
N GLY A 571 15.97 -6.20 -51.19
CA GLY A 571 17.09 -6.76 -51.94
C GLY A 571 17.79 -7.93 -51.25
N HIS A 572 17.35 -8.29 -50.04
CA HIS A 572 17.85 -9.46 -49.33
C HIS A 572 17.08 -10.72 -49.77
N SER A 573 17.82 -11.74 -50.22
CA SER A 573 17.30 -13.06 -50.56
C SER A 573 17.95 -14.13 -49.70
N GLY A 574 17.21 -15.17 -49.35
CA GLY A 574 17.76 -16.30 -48.61
C GLY A 574 16.70 -17.25 -48.07
N SER A 575 17.15 -18.34 -47.46
CA SER A 575 16.29 -19.28 -46.75
C SER A 575 15.94 -18.77 -45.36
N VAL A 576 14.67 -18.88 -44.96
CA VAL A 576 14.17 -18.45 -43.65
C VAL A 576 14.65 -19.41 -42.56
N GLU A 577 15.56 -18.97 -41.70
CA GLU A 577 16.05 -19.79 -40.59
C GLU A 577 15.14 -19.72 -39.35
N SER A 578 14.65 -18.53 -39.04
CA SER A 578 13.81 -18.32 -37.84
C SER A 578 12.98 -17.05 -37.96
N LEU A 579 11.78 -17.12 -37.39
CA LEU A 579 10.86 -15.99 -37.24
C LEU A 579 10.80 -15.63 -35.75
N THR A 580 10.98 -14.35 -35.45
CA THR A 580 10.71 -13.77 -34.12
C THR A 580 9.41 -12.97 -34.21
N ILE A 581 8.92 -12.39 -33.11
CA ILE A 581 7.70 -11.55 -33.11
C ILE A 581 7.86 -10.29 -34.00
N ARG A 582 9.09 -9.78 -34.17
CA ARG A 582 9.38 -8.51 -34.86
C ARG A 582 10.25 -8.65 -36.12
N THR A 583 11.00 -9.74 -36.23
CA THR A 583 12.08 -9.85 -37.23
C THR A 583 12.12 -11.25 -37.82
N VAL A 584 12.41 -11.33 -39.13
CA VAL A 584 12.79 -12.57 -39.82
C VAL A 584 14.31 -12.65 -39.92
N ARG A 585 14.86 -13.86 -39.76
CA ARG A 585 16.26 -14.15 -40.09
C ARG A 585 16.32 -14.98 -41.37
N LEU A 586 17.02 -14.44 -42.36
CA LEU A 586 17.28 -15.09 -43.65
C LEU A 586 18.75 -15.48 -43.73
N ARG A 587 19.06 -16.63 -44.31
CA ARG A 587 20.42 -17.00 -44.69
C ARG A 587 20.55 -16.97 -46.21
N ASP A 588 21.43 -16.10 -46.70
CA ASP A 588 21.75 -16.00 -48.12
C ASP A 588 22.53 -17.24 -48.60
N GLY A 589 22.59 -17.46 -49.92
CA GLY A 589 23.35 -18.54 -50.55
C GLY A 589 24.85 -18.47 -50.30
N LYS A 590 25.37 -17.28 -49.93
CA LYS A 590 26.76 -17.08 -49.46
C LYS A 590 26.97 -17.43 -47.99
N GLY A 591 25.90 -17.76 -47.25
CA GLY A 591 25.93 -18.12 -45.84
C GLY A 591 25.78 -16.96 -44.85
N PHE A 592 25.59 -15.71 -45.29
CA PHE A 592 25.35 -14.57 -44.39
C PHE A 592 23.93 -14.57 -43.81
N VAL A 593 23.79 -14.14 -42.56
CA VAL A 593 22.47 -14.03 -41.90
C VAL A 593 22.00 -12.58 -41.92
N HIS A 594 20.87 -12.34 -42.57
CA HIS A 594 20.20 -11.05 -42.60
C HIS A 594 19.03 -11.07 -41.62
N SER A 595 19.01 -10.10 -40.70
CA SER A 595 17.91 -9.92 -39.75
C SER A 595 17.08 -8.72 -40.20
N VAL A 596 15.90 -8.96 -40.77
CA VAL A 596 15.05 -7.92 -41.34
C VAL A 596 13.80 -7.73 -40.47
N PRO A 597 13.49 -6.50 -40.01
CA PRO A 597 12.24 -6.21 -39.33
C PRO A 597 11.04 -6.28 -40.28
N PHE A 598 9.90 -6.78 -39.78
CA PHE A 598 8.73 -7.00 -40.64
C PHE A 598 8.15 -5.73 -41.26
N GLY A 599 8.22 -4.56 -40.60
CA GLY A 599 7.72 -3.30 -41.15
C GLY A 599 8.55 -2.75 -42.32
N GLN A 600 9.73 -3.32 -42.59
CA GLN A 600 10.48 -3.03 -43.82
C GLN A 600 10.09 -3.93 -45.00
N ILE A 601 9.30 -4.98 -44.74
CA ILE A 601 8.88 -5.96 -45.74
C ILE A 601 7.58 -5.45 -46.36
N LYS A 602 7.70 -4.82 -47.54
CA LYS A 602 6.53 -4.34 -48.30
C LYS A 602 5.98 -5.41 -49.23
N ALA A 603 6.87 -6.21 -49.81
CA ALA A 603 6.52 -7.32 -50.69
C ALA A 603 7.50 -8.49 -50.46
N VAL A 604 6.98 -9.71 -50.61
CA VAL A 604 7.74 -10.95 -50.48
C VAL A 604 7.46 -11.82 -51.69
N THR A 605 8.53 -12.24 -52.36
CA THR A 605 8.46 -13.26 -53.40
C THR A 605 8.94 -14.57 -52.81
N ASN A 606 8.02 -15.51 -52.61
CA ASN A 606 8.34 -16.86 -52.15
C ASN A 606 8.65 -17.74 -53.36
N GLN A 607 9.90 -18.21 -53.48
CA GLN A 607 10.33 -19.09 -54.56
C GLN A 607 10.22 -20.58 -54.17
N SER A 608 9.82 -20.85 -52.92
CA SER A 608 9.72 -22.20 -52.34
C SER A 608 8.35 -22.88 -52.46
N ARG A 609 7.30 -22.15 -52.84
CA ARG A 609 5.93 -22.65 -52.80
C ARG A 609 5.41 -23.19 -54.13
N GLN A 610 4.69 -24.32 -54.04
CA GLN A 610 3.94 -25.00 -55.11
C GLN A 610 4.79 -25.50 -56.30
N PHE A 611 5.25 -24.59 -57.16
CA PHE A 611 6.00 -24.90 -58.37
C PHE A 611 6.87 -23.71 -58.76
N ALA A 612 7.94 -23.98 -59.50
CA ALA A 612 8.80 -22.95 -60.08
C ALA A 612 9.03 -23.25 -61.56
N TYR A 613 9.18 -22.20 -62.37
CA TYR A 613 9.58 -22.35 -63.76
C TYR A 613 11.09 -22.25 -63.88
N ALA A 614 11.70 -23.26 -64.49
CA ALA A 614 13.06 -23.15 -65.01
C ALA A 614 12.94 -22.49 -66.39
N PHE A 615 13.19 -21.18 -66.45
CA PHE A 615 13.10 -20.40 -67.68
C PHE A 615 14.48 -20.33 -68.35
N PHE A 616 14.53 -20.65 -69.64
CA PHE A 616 15.74 -20.63 -70.45
C PHE A 616 15.60 -19.57 -71.52
N SER A 617 16.62 -18.72 -71.65
CA SER A 617 16.74 -17.72 -72.69
C SER A 617 18.12 -17.91 -73.31
N VAL A 618 18.14 -18.38 -74.56
CA VAL A 618 19.37 -18.77 -75.25
C VAL A 618 19.44 -18.02 -76.57
N GLN A 619 20.59 -17.38 -76.81
CA GLN A 619 20.80 -16.56 -77.99
C GLN A 619 21.65 -17.29 -79.04
N PHE A 620 21.14 -17.37 -80.26
CA PHE A 620 21.78 -17.99 -81.42
C PHE A 620 22.11 -16.92 -82.48
N THR A 621 23.17 -17.10 -83.26
CA THR A 621 23.53 -16.12 -84.31
C THR A 621 22.52 -16.15 -85.47
N TYR A 622 22.44 -15.06 -86.25
CA TYR A 622 21.54 -14.97 -87.42
C TYR A 622 21.87 -15.98 -88.52
N ASP A 623 23.14 -16.41 -88.61
CA ASP A 623 23.57 -17.43 -89.57
C ASP A 623 23.12 -18.85 -89.17
N SER A 624 22.55 -19.03 -87.98
CA SER A 624 22.05 -20.33 -87.53
C SER A 624 20.62 -20.57 -88.01
N ASP A 625 20.35 -21.78 -88.49
CA ASP A 625 18.99 -22.19 -88.79
C ASP A 625 18.17 -22.30 -87.49
N ILE A 626 17.02 -21.62 -87.48
CA ILE A 626 16.09 -21.55 -86.35
C ILE A 626 15.46 -22.93 -86.12
N ASP A 627 15.14 -23.67 -87.18
CA ASP A 627 14.50 -24.98 -87.07
C ASP A 627 15.47 -26.01 -86.45
N ASP A 628 16.74 -25.98 -86.86
CA ASP A 628 17.81 -26.79 -86.26
C ASP A 628 18.04 -26.40 -84.78
N ALA A 629 18.03 -25.11 -84.46
CA ALA A 629 18.17 -24.64 -83.08
C ALA A 629 17.00 -25.07 -82.18
N LEU A 630 15.77 -25.03 -82.70
CA LEU A 630 14.57 -25.53 -82.00
C LEU A 630 14.61 -27.05 -81.84
N ALA A 631 15.09 -27.79 -82.83
CA ALA A 631 15.30 -29.24 -82.74
C ALA A 631 16.29 -29.59 -81.63
N LEU A 632 17.41 -28.88 -81.53
CA LEU A 632 18.41 -29.06 -80.47
C LEU A 632 17.85 -28.74 -79.07
N ILE A 633 17.03 -27.70 -78.94
CA ILE A 633 16.35 -27.37 -77.68
C ILE A 633 15.39 -28.49 -77.27
N ARG A 634 14.62 -29.04 -78.22
CA ARG A 634 13.71 -30.17 -77.97
C ARG A 634 14.45 -31.45 -77.60
N GLU A 635 15.55 -31.76 -78.29
CA GLU A 635 16.42 -32.89 -77.98
C GLU A 635 17.02 -32.76 -76.57
N THR A 636 17.49 -31.56 -76.22
CA THR A 636 17.98 -31.25 -74.87
C THR A 636 16.88 -31.50 -73.84
N GLY A 637 15.67 -31.02 -74.09
CA GLY A 637 14.52 -31.22 -73.21
C GLY A 637 14.14 -32.69 -73.01
N GLN A 638 14.16 -33.48 -74.08
CA GLN A 638 13.94 -34.93 -74.00
C GLN A 638 15.01 -35.60 -73.16
N SER A 639 16.30 -35.27 -73.37
CA SER A 639 17.40 -35.83 -72.58
C SER A 639 17.23 -35.59 -71.07
N ILE A 640 16.70 -34.42 -70.69
CA ILE A 640 16.46 -34.05 -69.28
C ILE A 640 15.25 -34.80 -68.71
N SER A 641 14.24 -35.03 -69.55
CA SER A 641 13.03 -35.78 -69.18
C SER A 641 13.32 -37.28 -69.00
N ASP A 642 14.32 -37.81 -69.72
CA ASP A 642 14.74 -39.21 -69.66
C ASP A 642 15.69 -39.50 -68.49
N ASP A 643 16.37 -38.48 -67.96
CA ASP A 643 17.26 -38.63 -66.81
C ASP A 643 16.47 -38.87 -65.52
N ILE A 644 16.68 -40.03 -64.89
CA ILE A 644 16.01 -40.49 -63.69
C ILE A 644 16.13 -39.47 -62.53
N LEU A 645 17.28 -38.81 -62.38
CA LEU A 645 17.52 -37.86 -61.29
C LEU A 645 16.79 -36.52 -61.50
N LEU A 646 16.74 -36.05 -62.74
CA LEU A 646 16.14 -34.75 -63.09
C LEU A 646 14.63 -34.87 -63.25
N LYS A 647 14.14 -36.02 -63.73
CA LYS A 647 12.72 -36.31 -63.91
C LYS A 647 11.91 -36.13 -62.63
N HIS A 648 12.48 -36.46 -61.47
CA HIS A 648 11.80 -36.27 -60.18
C HIS A 648 11.53 -34.78 -59.85
N ASN A 649 12.30 -33.86 -60.43
CA ASN A 649 12.13 -32.43 -60.25
C ASN A 649 11.24 -31.79 -61.33
N LEU A 650 10.80 -32.54 -62.35
CA LEU A 650 9.92 -32.04 -63.40
C LEU A 650 8.45 -32.30 -63.03
N GLN A 651 7.60 -31.29 -63.21
CA GLN A 651 6.15 -31.39 -63.02
C GLN A 651 5.37 -31.27 -64.35
N GLY A 652 6.06 -31.02 -65.46
CA GLY A 652 5.46 -30.89 -66.78
C GLY A 652 6.50 -31.05 -67.91
N PRO A 653 6.04 -31.17 -69.16
CA PRO A 653 6.91 -31.28 -70.34
C PRO A 653 7.64 -29.95 -70.63
N LEU A 654 8.60 -29.99 -71.56
CA LEU A 654 9.25 -28.79 -72.08
C LEU A 654 8.25 -27.99 -72.91
N GLU A 655 8.05 -26.73 -72.56
CA GLU A 655 7.30 -25.77 -73.36
C GLU A 655 8.29 -24.87 -74.10
N VAL A 656 8.27 -24.90 -75.44
CA VAL A 656 9.12 -24.06 -76.28
C VAL A 656 8.25 -22.92 -76.83
N PHE A 657 8.60 -21.69 -76.49
CA PHE A 657 7.86 -20.50 -76.95
C PHE A 657 8.31 -20.01 -78.33
N GLY A 658 9.50 -20.44 -78.77
CA GLY A 658 10.07 -20.02 -80.04
C GLY A 658 10.93 -18.76 -79.89
N VAL A 659 10.87 -17.89 -80.91
CA VAL A 659 11.62 -16.63 -80.94
C VAL A 659 10.94 -15.60 -80.03
N ASP A 660 11.62 -15.21 -78.95
CA ASP A 660 11.16 -14.18 -78.00
C ASP A 660 11.47 -12.77 -78.52
N ARG A 661 12.73 -12.56 -78.91
CA ARG A 661 13.23 -11.27 -79.41
C ARG A 661 14.41 -11.47 -80.36
N MET A 662 14.68 -10.45 -81.18
CA MET A 662 15.84 -10.38 -82.06
C MET A 662 16.74 -9.23 -81.60
N ASP A 663 17.98 -9.53 -81.23
CA ASP A 663 19.00 -8.56 -80.80
C ASP A 663 20.04 -8.37 -81.92
N LEU A 664 20.86 -7.31 -81.87
CA LEU A 664 21.87 -7.01 -82.91
C LEU A 664 22.80 -8.19 -83.27
N ASN A 665 23.05 -9.09 -82.32
CA ASN A 665 24.01 -10.18 -82.47
C ASN A 665 23.35 -11.55 -82.70
N GLY A 666 22.02 -11.63 -82.72
CA GLY A 666 21.33 -12.91 -82.88
C GLY A 666 19.89 -12.96 -82.39
N VAL A 667 19.27 -14.12 -82.60
CA VAL A 667 17.89 -14.44 -82.23
C VAL A 667 17.85 -15.11 -80.86
N VAL A 668 16.99 -14.63 -79.96
CA VAL A 668 16.80 -15.21 -78.64
C VAL A 668 15.62 -16.19 -78.68
N LEU A 669 15.93 -17.46 -78.42
CA LEU A 669 14.93 -18.51 -78.26
C LEU A 669 14.64 -18.73 -76.77
N THR A 670 13.37 -18.86 -76.42
CA THR A 670 12.94 -19.12 -75.04
C THR A 670 12.20 -20.44 -74.91
N ALA A 671 12.45 -21.11 -73.80
CA ALA A 671 11.80 -22.35 -73.44
C ALA A 671 11.70 -22.44 -71.91
N GLN A 672 10.76 -23.24 -71.39
CA GLN A 672 10.60 -23.43 -69.96
C GLN A 672 10.25 -24.87 -69.57
N PHE A 673 10.69 -25.25 -68.37
CA PHE A 673 10.17 -26.42 -67.66
C PHE A 673 9.40 -25.99 -66.42
N ARG A 674 8.25 -26.61 -66.18
CA ARG A 674 7.62 -26.57 -64.85
C ARG A 674 8.34 -27.55 -63.93
N THR A 675 8.87 -27.05 -62.82
CA THR A 675 9.69 -27.83 -61.89
C THR A 675 9.16 -27.80 -60.46
N SER A 676 9.53 -28.80 -59.65
CA SER A 676 9.40 -28.73 -58.20
C SER A 676 10.25 -27.58 -57.67
N SER A 677 9.79 -26.98 -56.57
CA SER A 677 10.48 -25.85 -56.00
C SER A 677 11.90 -26.22 -55.54
N GLY A 678 12.88 -25.37 -55.88
CA GLY A 678 14.31 -25.61 -55.70
C GLY A 678 14.93 -26.40 -56.87
N GLY A 679 14.14 -27.20 -57.57
CA GLY A 679 14.54 -27.98 -58.74
C GLY A 679 14.93 -27.11 -59.94
N GLN A 680 14.40 -25.88 -60.06
CA GLN A 680 14.65 -25.00 -61.20
C GLN A 680 16.15 -24.72 -61.42
N TYR A 681 16.94 -24.65 -60.35
CA TYR A 681 18.38 -24.41 -60.45
C TYR A 681 19.16 -25.62 -60.95
N ALA A 682 18.77 -26.83 -60.51
CA ALA A 682 19.40 -28.07 -60.95
C ALA A 682 19.06 -28.35 -62.43
N VAL A 683 17.78 -28.23 -62.79
CA VAL A 683 17.29 -28.41 -64.16
C VAL A 683 17.91 -27.38 -65.09
N GLY A 684 17.99 -26.10 -64.69
CA GLY A 684 18.58 -25.07 -65.55
C GLY A 684 20.09 -25.21 -65.76
N ARG A 685 20.85 -25.65 -64.74
CA ARG A 685 22.27 -25.97 -64.93
C ARG A 685 22.46 -27.15 -65.88
N ALA A 686 21.68 -28.21 -65.72
CA ALA A 686 21.72 -29.38 -66.60
C ALA A 686 21.31 -29.04 -68.04
N PHE A 687 20.28 -28.20 -68.23
CA PHE A 687 19.85 -27.72 -69.54
C PHE A 687 20.96 -26.94 -70.25
N ASN A 688 21.54 -25.94 -69.58
CA ASN A 688 22.61 -25.14 -70.15
C ASN A 688 23.84 -25.99 -70.51
N GLU A 689 24.19 -26.96 -69.66
CA GLU A 689 25.32 -27.87 -69.92
C GLU A 689 25.07 -28.77 -71.13
N ARG A 690 23.89 -29.40 -71.21
CA ARG A 690 23.56 -30.34 -72.29
C ARG A 690 23.33 -29.63 -73.62
N LEU A 691 22.63 -28.50 -73.60
CA LEU A 691 22.42 -27.68 -74.79
C LEU A 691 23.76 -27.23 -75.36
N LYS A 692 24.70 -26.78 -74.50
CA LYS A 692 26.05 -26.42 -74.93
C LYS A 692 26.74 -27.58 -75.65
N ARG A 693 26.74 -28.77 -75.06
CA ARG A 693 27.37 -29.96 -75.68
C ARG A 693 26.73 -30.37 -77.01
N LEU A 694 25.43 -30.16 -77.19
CA LEU A 694 24.72 -30.49 -78.43
C LEU A 694 24.98 -29.45 -79.52
N VAL A 695 24.97 -28.17 -79.17
CA VAL A 695 25.30 -27.08 -80.10
C VAL A 695 26.77 -27.19 -80.56
N ASP A 696 27.71 -27.49 -79.67
CA ASP A 696 29.13 -27.66 -80.03
C ASP A 696 29.38 -28.82 -81.02
N LYS A 697 28.46 -29.79 -81.13
CA LYS A 697 28.55 -30.91 -82.08
C LYS A 697 27.94 -30.62 -83.44
N ASN A 698 27.06 -29.62 -83.53
CA ASN A 698 26.34 -29.30 -84.76
C ASN A 698 27.01 -28.15 -85.51
N PRO A 699 27.34 -28.31 -86.81
CA PRO A 699 28.01 -27.26 -87.59
C PRO A 699 27.08 -26.08 -87.95
N ASN A 700 25.77 -26.32 -88.02
CA ASN A 700 24.76 -25.36 -88.51
C ASN A 700 24.27 -24.37 -87.45
N VAL A 701 24.50 -24.63 -86.17
CA VAL A 701 23.96 -23.81 -85.07
C VAL A 701 25.11 -23.31 -84.23
N ARG A 702 25.15 -22.00 -83.97
CA ARG A 702 26.18 -21.37 -83.14
C ARG A 702 25.53 -20.42 -82.15
N PHE A 703 26.03 -20.45 -80.91
CA PHE A 703 25.67 -19.42 -79.93
C PHE A 703 26.11 -18.04 -80.45
N ALA A 704 25.31 -17.02 -80.16
CA ALA A 704 25.67 -15.66 -80.50
C ALA A 704 26.99 -15.29 -79.79
N GLN A 705 27.99 -14.92 -80.58
CA GLN A 705 29.27 -14.44 -80.09
C GLN A 705 29.35 -12.94 -80.37
N THR A 706 29.63 -12.14 -79.35
CA THR A 706 29.90 -10.72 -79.55
C THR A 706 31.31 -10.55 -80.11
N TYR A 707 31.44 -10.49 -81.43
CA TYR A 707 32.67 -9.99 -82.05
C TYR A 707 32.60 -8.47 -82.11
N PRO A 708 33.53 -7.72 -81.49
CA PRO A 708 33.67 -6.31 -81.80
C PRO A 708 34.10 -6.22 -83.27
N GLN A 709 33.19 -5.82 -84.15
CA GLN A 709 33.54 -5.60 -85.54
C GLN A 709 34.51 -4.41 -85.61
N MET A 710 35.78 -4.66 -85.96
CA MET A 710 36.68 -3.59 -86.38
C MET A 710 36.15 -3.06 -87.71
N VAL A 711 35.43 -1.94 -87.64
CA VAL A 711 35.06 -1.17 -88.83
C VAL A 711 36.36 -0.59 -89.41
N MET A 712 36.96 -1.28 -90.38
CA MET A 712 37.94 -0.64 -91.26
C MET A 712 37.17 0.34 -92.14
N GLY A 713 37.29 1.64 -91.85
CA GLY A 713 36.78 2.69 -92.72
C GLY A 713 37.46 2.65 -94.09
N PRO A 714 36.78 3.06 -95.19
CA PRO A 714 37.37 3.03 -96.52
C PRO A 714 38.58 3.96 -96.60
N GLY A 715 39.73 3.41 -97.02
CA GLY A 715 40.95 4.17 -97.23
C GLY A 715 40.80 5.19 -98.36
N PHE A 716 40.89 6.48 -98.02
CA PHE A 716 41.20 7.52 -98.98
C PHE A 716 42.71 7.49 -99.25
N ASN A 717 43.06 7.07 -100.48
CA ASN A 717 44.38 7.31 -101.08
C ASN A 717 44.69 8.81 -101.06
N ASN A 718 45.77 9.21 -100.40
CA ASN A 718 46.44 10.46 -100.71
C ASN A 718 47.95 10.18 -100.82
N PRO A 719 48.57 10.26 -102.00
CA PRO A 719 50.01 10.16 -102.12
C PRO A 719 50.63 11.55 -101.94
N GLN A 720 51.39 11.75 -100.87
CA GLN A 720 52.71 12.38 -100.89
C GLN A 720 53.34 12.42 -99.49
N VAL A 721 54.34 11.53 -99.29
CA VAL A 721 55.73 11.78 -98.81
C VAL A 721 55.93 13.05 -97.97
N GLY A 722 56.51 13.08 -96.77
CA GLY A 722 57.24 12.10 -95.96
C GLY A 722 58.23 12.87 -95.04
N THR A 723 58.38 12.42 -93.79
CA THR A 723 59.59 12.60 -92.92
C THR A 723 59.78 14.03 -92.34
N GLU A 724 59.95 14.33 -91.05
CA GLU A 724 60.26 13.60 -89.80
C GLU A 724 59.95 14.52 -88.59
N ALA A 725 59.67 13.90 -87.44
CA ALA A 725 60.00 14.31 -86.06
C ALA A 725 59.45 15.62 -85.42
N GLU A 726 58.91 15.42 -84.20
CA GLU A 726 59.04 16.26 -82.99
C GLU A 726 57.93 17.27 -82.60
N GLY A 727 57.35 17.05 -81.41
CA GLY A 727 57.04 18.10 -80.42
C GLY A 727 55.66 18.80 -80.46
N PRO A 728 54.93 18.90 -79.33
CA PRO A 728 53.56 19.43 -79.25
C PRO A 728 53.53 20.94 -78.94
N PRO A 729 52.37 21.61 -79.07
CA PRO A 729 52.11 22.81 -78.29
C PRO A 729 50.91 22.64 -77.35
N ALA A 730 51.17 22.86 -76.05
CA ALA A 730 50.24 23.53 -75.14
C ALA A 730 50.48 25.06 -75.25
N PRO A 731 49.85 25.92 -74.43
CA PRO A 731 48.45 26.11 -74.03
C PRO A 731 47.99 27.56 -74.34
N THR A 732 46.74 27.96 -74.01
CA THR A 732 46.42 29.16 -73.18
C THR A 732 44.91 29.40 -73.05
N ASP A 733 44.48 29.47 -71.79
CA ASP A 733 43.28 30.11 -71.21
C ASP A 733 43.18 31.62 -71.60
N PRO A 734 42.02 32.34 -71.44
CA PRO A 734 41.49 32.64 -70.10
C PRO A 734 39.98 32.98 -69.90
N ALA A 735 39.58 32.84 -68.62
CA ALA A 735 38.78 33.76 -67.78
C ALA A 735 37.23 33.73 -67.70
N ALA A 736 36.81 33.83 -66.41
CA ALA A 736 35.54 34.28 -65.80
C ALA A 736 34.40 33.24 -65.67
N ALA A 737 33.76 33.00 -64.51
CA ALA A 737 33.71 33.69 -63.22
C ALA A 737 33.26 32.76 -62.07
N THR A 738 33.79 33.05 -60.88
CA THR A 738 33.63 32.53 -59.49
C THR A 738 32.24 32.80 -58.83
N PRO A 739 31.98 32.49 -57.52
CA PRO A 739 32.21 31.27 -56.71
C PRO A 739 31.05 30.95 -55.70
N SER A 740 31.02 29.78 -55.05
CA SER A 740 30.73 29.66 -53.59
C SER A 740 31.20 28.33 -53.01
N ALA A 741 31.78 28.38 -51.81
CA ALA A 741 32.69 27.40 -51.22
C ALA A 741 32.03 26.20 -50.48
N PRO A 742 32.79 25.12 -50.25
CA PRO A 742 32.46 23.99 -49.37
C PRO A 742 33.03 24.17 -47.95
N LEU A 743 32.44 23.50 -46.94
CA LEU A 743 32.98 23.46 -45.57
C LEU A 743 33.39 22.03 -45.16
N SER A 744 34.71 21.83 -45.15
CA SER A 744 35.58 21.09 -44.21
C SER A 744 35.22 19.68 -43.71
N LEU A 745 36.17 18.76 -43.92
CA LEU A 745 36.61 17.79 -42.91
C LEU A 745 38.14 17.83 -42.83
N PRO A 746 38.77 17.98 -41.64
CA PRO A 746 40.20 17.79 -41.49
C PRO A 746 40.52 16.33 -41.09
N LYS A 747 41.60 15.80 -41.68
CA LYS A 747 42.36 14.65 -41.14
C LYS A 747 43.34 15.16 -40.09
N GLY A 748 43.60 14.36 -39.05
CA GLY A 748 44.85 14.46 -38.29
C GLY A 748 44.80 13.89 -36.87
N ASN A 749 45.20 12.62 -36.73
CA ASN A 749 45.95 12.00 -35.63
C ASN A 749 45.88 12.59 -34.20
N ALA A 750 45.29 11.81 -33.30
CA ALA A 750 45.83 11.41 -31.99
C ALA A 750 45.20 10.08 -31.56
#